data_AF-A0AA35KMP8-F1
#
_entry.id   AF-A0AA35KMP8-F1
#
_cell.length_a   1.000
_cell.length_b   1.000
_cell.length_c   1.000
_cell.angle_alpha   90.00
_cell.angle_beta   90.00
_cell.angle_gamma   90.00
#
_symmetry.space_group_name_H-M   'P 1'
#
loop_
_entity.id
_entity.type
_entity.pdbx_description
1 polymer ?
#
loop_
_entity_poly.entity_id
_entity_poly.type
_entity_poly.pdbx_seq_one_letter_code
_entity_poly.pdbx_strand_id
1 'polypeptide(L)'
;MGRRQRHRRQPQPNTREKGPGCWPESCYPEIVKENELFELYYGKQGIVPHGEWESFMAALREPLPATLRITGYKSHAKEILHCLKNKYFKELENQVVDGQKIEMPQPLSWYPEELAWHTNLSRKVLRKSPQLEKFHHFLVSETECGNISRQEAVSMIPPLLLDVQSHHKILDLCAAPGSKTAQLIEMLHADMNVPFPEGFVIANDVDNKRCYLLVHQAKRLNSPCIMVVNHDASSIPNLQITTNGKKEILFYDRILCDVPCSGDGTMRKNIDVWKKWTTQNSLQLHGLQLRIATRGVEQLAEGGRMVYSTCSLNPVENEAVIASLLEKSEGALELADVSSELPGLKRMPGVTQWKVMTKDGQWFEDWSEVPSNRQTQIRPTMFPLKDEEKLKALHLERCFRILPHHQNTGGFFVAVLIKKSPMPWNKRQPKLQHRLPEKTISAVSAAAEQGSLETAEDHVAVEAKDGDSFVTETTENKKDGVCGPPPSKKMKLFGFKEDPFVFLSEDDSLFSPIQTFYALDPSFPKMNLLTRTQEGKKRQLYMVSKEIRNVLLNNSEKLKVINTGIKVWSRNSDGEQFGCAFRLAQEGIYTLYPFINARIVNASIEDVKVLLTEENPFLSKLSNEVRNQVKAMAMGSIVLQYEPDPTKPDSLQCSIVLCGWLGKTSLRAFVAKNERLHYLRMMGVEVFKAKRKEEDVERKTEEEDAEGKTAIDTAGQVVEEMDLGCKAKEHSQLPEQIKDELNGQPAMEPIEAKLVESLSSSVKNESTKNIESKDNVDLSDKNV
;
A
#
# COMPACT_ATOMS: atom_id res chain seq x y z
N MET A 1 43.72 -34.53 -20.83
CA MET A 1 44.95 -34.06 -20.13
C MET A 1 45.19 -32.62 -20.57
N GLY A 2 45.69 -31.68 -19.77
CA GLY A 2 46.04 -31.69 -18.33
C GLY A 2 46.06 -30.26 -17.77
N ARG A 3 46.20 -30.11 -16.44
CA ARG A 3 46.19 -28.79 -15.76
C ARG A 3 47.40 -27.93 -16.14
N ARG A 4 47.22 -26.61 -16.24
CA ARG A 4 48.31 -25.62 -16.08
C ARG A 4 47.98 -24.65 -14.93
N GLN A 5 48.98 -24.38 -14.10
CA GLN A 5 48.86 -23.54 -12.89
C GLN A 5 48.96 -22.05 -13.25
N ARG A 6 48.44 -21.18 -12.38
CA ARG A 6 48.84 -19.77 -12.26
C ARG A 6 49.34 -19.51 -10.85
N HIS A 7 50.53 -18.93 -10.72
CA HIS A 7 51.09 -18.57 -9.41
C HIS A 7 50.27 -17.46 -8.74
N ARG A 8 50.09 -17.58 -7.42
CA ARG A 8 49.49 -16.55 -6.55
C ARG A 8 50.62 -15.99 -5.69
N ARG A 9 50.95 -14.69 -5.82
CA ARG A 9 51.92 -14.02 -4.94
C ARG A 9 51.30 -13.83 -3.55
N GLN A 10 52.09 -14.04 -2.50
CA GLN A 10 51.72 -13.72 -1.12
C GLN A 10 52.07 -12.25 -0.78
N PRO A 11 51.25 -11.54 0.02
CA PRO A 11 51.69 -10.33 0.72
C PRO A 11 52.46 -10.69 2.00
N GLN A 12 53.42 -9.87 2.40
CA GLN A 12 54.04 -9.96 3.72
C GLN A 12 53.16 -9.28 4.80
N PRO A 13 53.20 -9.75 6.06
CA PRO A 13 52.60 -9.03 7.18
C PRO A 13 53.48 -7.82 7.54
N ASN A 14 52.86 -6.69 7.86
CA ASN A 14 53.56 -5.49 8.35
C ASN A 14 53.02 -5.11 9.73
N THR A 15 53.85 -5.28 10.76
CA THR A 15 53.49 -5.04 12.16
C THR A 15 53.60 -3.57 12.53
N ARG A 16 52.52 -3.00 13.08
CA ARG A 16 52.56 -1.76 13.86
C ARG A 16 51.74 -1.89 15.14
N GLU A 17 52.23 -1.24 16.18
CA GLU A 17 51.81 -1.44 17.57
C GLU A 17 50.55 -0.63 17.93
N LYS A 18 49.85 -1.04 18.98
CA LYS A 18 48.68 -0.34 19.50
C LYS A 18 49.08 0.68 20.57
N GLY A 19 49.02 1.98 20.23
CA GLY A 19 48.92 3.05 21.23
C GLY A 19 47.48 3.19 21.74
N PRO A 20 47.25 3.52 23.02
CA PRO A 20 45.90 3.73 23.56
C PRO A 20 45.38 5.16 23.31
N GLY A 21 44.06 5.32 23.24
CA GLY A 21 43.43 6.58 23.68
C GLY A 21 43.06 7.64 22.62
N CYS A 22 42.54 7.27 21.45
CA CYS A 22 41.56 8.11 20.75
C CYS A 22 40.67 7.27 19.85
N TRP A 23 39.34 7.41 19.98
CA TRP A 23 38.40 6.93 18.96
C TRP A 23 38.24 8.04 17.92
N PRO A 24 38.68 7.85 16.67
CA PRO A 24 38.50 8.88 15.65
C PRO A 24 37.00 9.06 15.37
N GLU A 25 36.53 10.30 15.41
CA GLU A 25 35.19 10.63 14.91
C GLU A 25 35.06 10.14 13.46
N SER A 26 33.88 9.62 13.11
CA SER A 26 33.68 8.84 11.88
C SER A 26 33.78 9.69 10.61
N CYS A 27 35.02 9.88 10.15
CA CYS A 27 35.37 10.57 8.92
C CYS A 27 35.06 9.70 7.70
N TYR A 28 33.76 9.50 7.45
CA TYR A 28 33.29 9.07 6.13
C TYR A 28 33.72 10.15 5.11
N PRO A 29 34.28 9.78 3.94
CA PRO A 29 34.71 10.75 2.95
C PRO A 29 33.51 11.61 2.51
N GLU A 30 33.69 12.92 2.55
CA GLU A 30 32.63 13.88 2.27
C GLU A 30 32.08 13.66 0.84
N ILE A 31 30.76 13.50 0.73
CA ILE A 31 30.16 13.09 -0.53
C ILE A 31 30.05 14.32 -1.43
N VAL A 32 30.86 14.33 -2.49
CA VAL A 32 30.83 15.34 -3.57
C VAL A 32 29.41 15.52 -4.11
N LYS A 33 28.89 16.75 -4.04
CA LYS A 33 27.56 17.19 -4.52
C LYS A 33 27.72 18.25 -5.62
N GLU A 34 28.40 17.82 -6.68
CA GLU A 34 28.81 18.64 -7.81
C GLU A 34 28.62 17.80 -9.08
N ASN A 35 28.18 18.43 -10.17
CA ASN A 35 28.06 17.79 -11.48
C ASN A 35 28.09 18.86 -12.57
N GLU A 36 29.22 19.01 -13.24
CA GLU A 36 29.45 20.04 -14.27
C GLU A 36 28.41 19.99 -15.41
N LEU A 37 27.97 18.78 -15.80
CA LEU A 37 26.97 18.62 -16.87
C LEU A 37 25.57 19.04 -16.41
N PHE A 38 25.21 18.83 -15.15
CA PHE A 38 23.96 19.31 -14.56
C PHE A 38 23.95 20.84 -14.51
N GLU A 39 25.03 21.44 -14.01
CA GLU A 39 25.15 22.89 -13.88
C GLU A 39 25.18 23.58 -15.25
N LEU A 40 25.93 23.05 -16.23
CA LEU A 40 25.92 23.48 -17.61
C LEU A 40 24.54 23.34 -18.28
N TYR A 41 23.83 22.25 -18.01
CA TYR A 41 22.51 21.99 -18.59
C TYR A 41 21.45 22.93 -18.04
N TYR A 42 21.26 22.99 -16.72
CA TYR A 42 20.21 23.80 -16.12
C TYR A 42 20.50 25.30 -16.21
N GLY A 43 21.77 25.72 -16.20
CA GLY A 43 22.18 27.09 -16.49
C GLY A 43 21.84 27.52 -17.93
N LYS A 44 22.01 26.63 -18.93
CA LYS A 44 21.63 26.91 -20.33
C LYS A 44 20.14 26.79 -20.63
N GLN A 45 19.38 26.00 -19.85
CA GLN A 45 17.93 25.89 -20.03
C GLN A 45 17.15 27.08 -19.45
N GLY A 46 17.74 27.91 -18.58
CA GLY A 46 17.10 29.13 -18.05
C GLY A 46 15.89 28.89 -17.14
N ILE A 47 15.75 27.68 -16.58
CA ILE A 47 14.60 27.26 -15.76
C ILE A 47 14.64 27.90 -14.35
N VAL A 48 15.83 28.24 -13.87
CA VAL A 48 16.03 28.97 -12.62
C VAL A 48 16.06 30.47 -12.94
N PRO A 49 15.30 31.32 -12.22
CA PRO A 49 15.31 32.77 -12.46
C PRO A 49 16.71 33.40 -12.36
N HIS A 50 16.94 34.44 -13.15
CA HIS A 50 18.21 35.15 -13.18
C HIS A 50 18.56 35.73 -11.80
N GLY A 51 19.74 35.37 -11.27
CA GLY A 51 20.20 35.75 -9.94
C GLY A 51 19.86 34.75 -8.83
N GLU A 52 18.97 33.76 -9.05
CA GLU A 52 18.64 32.75 -8.05
C GLU A 52 19.53 31.49 -8.10
N TRP A 53 20.41 31.39 -9.09
CA TRP A 53 21.22 30.18 -9.37
C TRP A 53 22.02 29.67 -8.16
N GLU A 54 22.70 30.56 -7.44
CA GLU A 54 23.50 30.18 -6.27
C GLU A 54 22.62 29.63 -5.13
N SER A 55 21.44 30.23 -4.93
CA SER A 55 20.46 29.78 -3.93
C SER A 55 19.86 28.42 -4.29
N PHE A 56 19.54 28.21 -5.58
CA PHE A 56 19.09 26.91 -6.12
C PHE A 56 20.15 25.82 -5.89
N MET A 57 21.41 26.09 -6.23
CA MET A 57 22.52 25.14 -6.06
C MET A 57 22.86 24.89 -4.59
N ALA A 58 22.79 25.89 -3.71
CA ALA A 58 22.94 25.72 -2.27
C ALA A 58 21.83 24.81 -1.71
N ALA A 59 20.56 25.10 -2.02
CA ALA A 59 19.43 24.29 -1.57
C ALA A 59 19.52 22.85 -2.08
N LEU A 60 19.96 22.60 -3.32
CA LEU A 60 20.19 21.25 -3.84
C LEU A 60 21.26 20.47 -3.04
N ARG A 61 22.28 21.17 -2.53
CA ARG A 61 23.37 20.55 -1.74
C ARG A 61 22.95 20.29 -0.28
N GLU A 62 21.93 20.96 0.22
CA GLU A 62 21.35 20.72 1.56
C GLU A 62 20.39 19.52 1.60
N PRO A 63 20.35 18.75 2.71
CA PRO A 63 19.37 17.68 2.89
C PRO A 63 17.94 18.24 3.01
N LEU A 64 16.93 17.47 2.63
CA LEU A 64 15.52 17.87 2.82
C LEU A 64 15.13 17.97 4.31
N PRO A 65 14.23 18.90 4.69
CA PRO A 65 13.57 18.88 5.98
C PRO A 65 12.74 17.59 6.16
N ALA A 66 12.67 17.10 7.40
CA ALA A 66 11.81 15.98 7.74
C ALA A 66 10.35 16.44 7.66
N THR A 67 9.52 15.69 6.90
CA THR A 67 8.13 16.04 6.61
C THR A 67 7.18 14.94 7.11
N LEU A 68 6.09 15.38 7.74
CA LEU A 68 5.07 14.52 8.33
C LEU A 68 3.68 15.01 7.92
N ARG A 69 2.77 14.07 7.69
CA ARG A 69 1.38 14.30 7.32
C ARG A 69 0.51 13.53 8.30
N ILE A 70 -0.44 14.18 8.95
CA ILE A 70 -1.45 13.54 9.80
C ILE A 70 -2.45 12.86 8.85
N THR A 71 -2.85 11.64 9.20
CA THR A 71 -3.66 10.77 8.34
C THR A 71 -4.78 10.09 9.15
N GLY A 72 -5.79 9.56 8.45
CA GLY A 72 -6.94 8.89 9.08
C GLY A 72 -8.17 9.79 9.23
N TYR A 73 -9.18 9.27 9.94
CA TYR A 73 -10.51 9.89 10.05
C TYR A 73 -10.49 11.26 10.76
N LYS A 74 -11.37 12.17 10.32
CA LYS A 74 -11.38 13.60 10.73
C LYS A 74 -11.44 13.84 12.25
N SER A 75 -12.05 12.96 13.03
CA SER A 75 -12.06 13.03 14.49
C SER A 75 -10.68 12.73 15.09
N HIS A 76 -10.09 11.58 14.74
CA HIS A 76 -8.78 11.16 15.25
C HIS A 76 -7.67 12.11 14.78
N ALA A 77 -7.70 12.55 13.52
CA ALA A 77 -6.72 13.49 12.97
C ALA A 77 -6.69 14.83 13.74
N LYS A 78 -7.86 15.34 14.16
CA LYS A 78 -7.95 16.55 14.99
C LYS A 78 -7.39 16.34 16.39
N GLU A 79 -7.64 15.19 17.02
CA GLU A 79 -7.08 14.86 18.33
C GLU A 79 -5.55 14.69 18.28
N ILE A 80 -5.03 14.05 17.22
CA ILE A 80 -3.58 13.93 16.97
C ILE A 80 -2.95 15.32 16.77
N LEU A 81 -3.60 16.21 16.01
CA LEU A 81 -3.14 17.59 15.80
C LEU A 81 -3.18 18.41 17.11
N HIS A 82 -4.21 18.22 17.93
CA HIS A 82 -4.31 18.82 19.27
C HIS A 82 -3.17 18.34 20.17
N CYS A 83 -2.94 17.02 20.26
CA CYS A 83 -1.87 16.42 21.05
C CYS A 83 -0.47 16.89 20.59
N LEU A 84 -0.23 16.94 19.27
CA LEU A 84 0.99 17.50 18.69
C LEU A 84 1.24 18.95 19.13
N LYS A 85 0.26 19.83 18.91
CA LYS A 85 0.36 21.27 19.23
C LYS A 85 0.46 21.55 20.74
N ASN A 86 -0.44 20.96 21.54
CA ASN A 86 -0.59 21.33 22.94
C ASN A 86 0.33 20.59 23.90
N LYS A 87 0.86 19.43 23.52
CA LYS A 87 1.85 18.68 24.30
C LYS A 87 3.23 18.74 23.65
N TYR A 88 3.44 18.02 22.55
CA TYR A 88 4.79 17.79 22.03
C TYR A 88 5.49 19.07 21.54
N PHE A 89 4.79 19.99 20.85
CA PHE A 89 5.43 21.22 20.38
C PHE A 89 5.75 22.21 21.51
N LYS A 90 4.97 22.21 22.61
CA LYS A 90 5.30 22.98 23.83
C LYS A 90 6.42 22.33 24.65
N GLU A 91 6.50 21.00 24.70
CA GLU A 91 7.65 20.27 25.30
C GLU A 91 8.96 20.49 24.52
N LEU A 92 8.88 20.84 23.23
CA LEU A 92 10.01 21.25 22.40
C LEU A 92 10.38 22.74 22.57
N GLU A 93 9.47 23.56 23.11
CA GLU A 93 9.67 24.99 23.23
C GLU A 93 10.81 25.30 24.21
N ASN A 94 11.82 26.02 23.72
CA ASN A 94 13.06 26.37 24.45
C ASN A 94 14.01 25.19 24.75
N GLN A 95 13.85 24.02 24.14
CA GLN A 95 14.92 23.01 24.12
C GLN A 95 16.15 23.52 23.35
N VAL A 96 17.33 23.39 23.96
CA VAL A 96 18.64 23.64 23.36
C VAL A 96 19.41 22.33 23.35
N VAL A 97 19.92 21.94 22.18
CA VAL A 97 20.73 20.72 21.99
C VAL A 97 22.00 21.10 21.25
N ASP A 98 23.15 20.63 21.73
CA ASP A 98 24.48 20.97 21.19
C ASP A 98 24.76 22.49 21.09
N GLY A 99 24.11 23.30 21.94
CA GLY A 99 24.19 24.77 21.92
C GLY A 99 23.29 25.45 20.88
N GLN A 100 22.59 24.69 20.04
CA GLN A 100 21.62 25.22 19.07
C GLN A 100 20.19 25.17 19.64
N LYS A 101 19.43 26.26 19.49
CA LYS A 101 17.99 26.26 19.81
C LYS A 101 17.26 25.43 18.76
N ILE A 102 16.39 24.53 19.20
CA ILE A 102 15.59 23.71 18.28
C ILE A 102 14.55 24.57 17.58
N GLU A 103 14.50 24.47 16.25
CA GLU A 103 13.42 25.04 15.44
C GLU A 103 12.15 24.22 15.62
N MET A 104 11.08 24.89 16.06
CA MET A 104 9.75 24.29 16.18
C MET A 104 9.26 23.80 14.81
N PRO A 105 8.65 22.61 14.70
CA PRO A 105 7.96 22.18 13.48
C PRO A 105 6.97 23.23 12.99
N GLN A 106 6.95 23.48 11.68
CA GLN A 106 6.07 24.46 11.04
C GLN A 106 5.02 23.76 10.17
N PRO A 107 3.79 24.28 10.05
CA PRO A 107 2.80 23.76 9.11
C PRO A 107 3.22 24.11 7.68
N LEU A 108 2.98 23.19 6.74
CA LEU A 108 3.11 23.50 5.31
C LEU A 108 1.97 24.44 4.92
N SER A 109 2.29 25.71 4.65
CA SER A 109 1.33 26.82 4.49
C SER A 109 0.25 26.63 3.43
N TRP A 110 0.44 25.69 2.51
CA TRP A 110 -0.46 25.34 1.41
C TRP A 110 -1.20 24.01 1.63
N TYR A 111 -0.93 23.27 2.70
CA TYR A 111 -1.62 22.02 3.01
C TYR A 111 -2.90 22.29 3.82
N PRO A 112 -4.08 21.78 3.40
CA PRO A 112 -5.35 22.03 4.08
C PRO A 112 -5.38 21.63 5.56
N GLU A 113 -6.19 22.34 6.35
CA GLU A 113 -6.46 22.08 7.79
C GLU A 113 -5.20 21.97 8.68
N GLU A 114 -4.05 22.50 8.24
CA GLU A 114 -2.73 22.31 8.89
C GLU A 114 -2.38 20.84 9.14
N LEU A 115 -2.82 19.91 8.29
CA LEU A 115 -2.60 18.47 8.48
C LEU A 115 -1.20 18.00 8.02
N ALA A 116 -0.32 18.86 7.52
CA ALA A 116 1.04 18.51 7.16
C ALA A 116 2.07 19.53 7.67
N TRP A 117 3.20 19.02 8.17
CA TRP A 117 4.23 19.79 8.88
C TRP A 117 5.63 19.43 8.39
N HIS A 118 6.57 20.36 8.53
CA HIS A 118 7.99 20.15 8.29
C HIS A 118 8.84 20.55 9.50
N THR A 119 10.00 19.91 9.67
CA THR A 119 10.94 20.20 10.75
C THR A 119 12.37 19.87 10.33
N ASN A 120 13.32 20.69 10.77
CA ASN A 120 14.75 20.47 10.57
C ASN A 120 15.38 19.51 11.61
N LEU A 121 14.55 18.93 12.51
CA LEU A 121 14.96 17.94 13.50
C LEU A 121 15.50 16.64 12.86
N SER A 122 16.83 16.53 12.79
CA SER A 122 17.51 15.33 12.29
C SER A 122 17.30 14.12 13.23
N ARG A 123 17.38 12.90 12.66
CA ARG A 123 17.32 11.64 13.44
C ARG A 123 18.41 11.51 14.51
N LYS A 124 19.53 12.25 14.38
CA LYS A 124 20.59 12.30 15.39
C LYS A 124 20.16 13.17 16.58
N VAL A 125 19.65 14.38 16.32
CA VAL A 125 19.12 15.29 17.34
C VAL A 125 17.94 14.67 18.09
N LEU A 126 17.01 14.02 17.38
CA LEU A 126 15.84 13.31 17.95
C LEU A 126 16.17 12.20 18.97
N ARG A 127 17.44 11.84 19.17
CA ARG A 127 17.91 10.83 20.13
C ARG A 127 18.78 11.41 21.25
N LYS A 128 18.97 12.74 21.33
CA LYS A 128 19.88 13.39 22.28
C LYS A 128 19.24 13.85 23.59
N SER A 129 17.95 14.20 23.62
CA SER A 129 17.23 14.52 24.87
C SER A 129 16.11 13.51 25.15
N PRO A 130 15.75 13.24 26.42
CA PRO A 130 14.64 12.35 26.75
C PRO A 130 13.30 12.80 26.18
N GLN A 131 13.05 14.12 26.11
CA GLN A 131 11.84 14.69 25.51
C GLN A 131 11.80 14.44 23.99
N LEU A 132 12.94 14.55 23.32
CA LEU A 132 13.06 14.20 21.90
C LEU A 132 12.89 12.70 21.67
N GLU A 133 13.36 11.83 22.58
CA GLU A 133 13.10 10.39 22.53
C GLU A 133 11.60 10.07 22.74
N LYS A 134 10.90 10.79 23.64
CA LYS A 134 9.42 10.71 23.77
C LYS A 134 8.72 11.03 22.44
N PHE A 135 9.08 12.15 21.82
CA PHE A 135 8.50 12.60 20.54
C PHE A 135 8.87 11.66 19.37
N HIS A 136 10.08 11.09 19.38
CA HIS A 136 10.48 10.10 18.38
C HIS A 136 9.65 8.81 18.50
N HIS A 137 9.43 8.31 19.72
CA HIS A 137 8.56 7.15 19.97
C HIS A 137 7.10 7.42 19.60
N PHE A 138 6.58 8.62 19.89
CA PHE A 138 5.27 9.07 19.40
C PHE A 138 5.20 8.93 17.88
N LEU A 139 6.07 9.64 17.15
CA LEU A 139 6.07 9.65 15.68
C LEU A 139 6.26 8.27 15.07
N VAL A 140 7.03 7.35 15.68
CA VAL A 140 7.15 5.96 15.20
C VAL A 140 5.86 5.20 15.42
N SER A 141 5.29 5.21 16.64
CA SER A 141 4.06 4.47 16.94
C SER A 141 2.87 4.91 16.08
N GLU A 142 2.66 6.21 15.89
CA GLU A 142 1.57 6.72 15.04
C GLU A 142 1.83 6.45 13.54
N THR A 143 3.10 6.40 13.11
CA THR A 143 3.43 5.96 11.74
C THR A 143 3.08 4.49 11.53
N GLU A 144 3.34 3.63 12.51
CA GLU A 144 3.01 2.21 12.44
C GLU A 144 1.51 1.93 12.54
N CYS A 145 0.72 2.79 13.20
CA CYS A 145 -0.74 2.75 13.18
C CYS A 145 -1.35 3.15 11.82
N GLY A 146 -0.72 4.08 11.09
CA GLY A 146 -1.33 4.73 9.92
C GLY A 146 -2.00 6.08 10.22
N ASN A 147 -1.73 6.64 11.40
CA ASN A 147 -2.23 7.93 11.88
C ASN A 147 -1.30 9.11 11.51
N ILE A 148 -0.05 8.80 11.19
CA ILE A 148 0.92 9.74 10.60
C ILE A 148 1.60 9.05 9.41
N SER A 149 1.77 9.78 8.31
CA SER A 149 2.56 9.38 7.15
C SER A 149 3.82 10.24 7.05
N ARG A 150 4.96 9.62 6.72
CA ARG A 150 6.20 10.33 6.39
C ARG A 150 6.30 10.44 4.87
N GLN A 151 5.79 11.56 4.35
CA GLN A 151 5.67 11.84 2.93
C GLN A 151 6.37 13.18 2.64
N GLU A 152 7.16 13.22 1.57
CA GLU A 152 7.87 14.42 1.14
C GLU A 152 6.88 15.48 0.64
N ALA A 153 7.08 16.75 1.04
CA ALA A 153 6.22 17.89 0.73
C ALA A 153 5.67 17.90 -0.71
N VAL A 154 6.55 17.93 -1.72
CA VAL A 154 6.13 17.99 -3.13
C VAL A 154 5.35 16.75 -3.60
N SER A 155 5.60 15.59 -2.96
CA SER A 155 4.87 14.35 -3.22
C SER A 155 3.43 14.37 -2.66
N MET A 156 3.04 15.39 -1.88
CA MET A 156 1.68 15.57 -1.38
C MET A 156 0.77 16.36 -2.34
N ILE A 157 1.35 17.03 -3.33
CA ILE A 157 0.66 18.04 -4.16
C ILE A 157 -0.22 17.42 -5.27
N PRO A 158 0.22 16.38 -6.02
CA PRO A 158 -0.61 15.80 -7.09
C PRO A 158 -1.97 15.24 -6.63
N PRO A 159 -2.11 14.56 -5.46
CA PRO A 159 -3.41 14.14 -4.96
C PRO A 159 -4.33 15.31 -4.58
N LEU A 160 -3.80 16.42 -4.04
CA LEU A 160 -4.60 17.60 -3.71
C LEU A 160 -5.21 18.22 -4.97
N LEU A 161 -4.39 18.35 -6.02
CA LEU A 161 -4.80 18.91 -7.32
C LEU A 161 -5.64 17.94 -8.17
N LEU A 162 -5.96 16.74 -7.68
CA LEU A 162 -6.94 15.89 -8.34
C LEU A 162 -8.39 16.30 -8.03
N ASP A 163 -8.67 17.00 -6.93
CA ASP A 163 -10.06 17.23 -6.48
C ASP A 163 -10.84 15.89 -6.39
N VAL A 164 -10.55 15.13 -5.33
CA VAL A 164 -11.16 13.82 -5.09
C VAL A 164 -12.43 13.98 -4.26
N GLN A 165 -13.49 13.30 -4.70
CA GLN A 165 -14.82 13.27 -4.09
C GLN A 165 -15.25 11.81 -3.88
N SER A 166 -16.08 11.52 -2.89
CA SER A 166 -16.39 10.16 -2.42
C SER A 166 -17.07 9.22 -3.43
N HIS A 167 -17.52 9.72 -4.58
CA HIS A 167 -18.07 8.92 -5.69
C HIS A 167 -17.09 8.68 -6.85
N HIS A 168 -15.92 9.34 -6.86
CA HIS A 168 -14.98 9.25 -7.98
C HIS A 168 -14.31 7.87 -8.09
N LYS A 169 -14.20 7.37 -9.32
CA LYS A 169 -13.45 6.18 -9.72
C LYS A 169 -12.04 6.65 -10.08
N ILE A 170 -11.04 6.17 -9.34
CA ILE A 170 -9.69 6.73 -9.35
C ILE A 170 -8.68 5.68 -9.84
N LEU A 171 -7.79 6.07 -10.75
CA LEU A 171 -6.64 5.25 -11.16
C LEU A 171 -5.33 5.93 -10.75
N ASP A 172 -4.50 5.22 -10.01
CA ASP A 172 -3.11 5.59 -9.72
C ASP A 172 -2.19 4.70 -10.57
N LEU A 173 -1.59 5.27 -11.64
CA LEU A 173 -0.90 4.52 -12.70
C LEU A 173 0.47 3.95 -12.27
N CYS A 174 1.14 4.59 -11.32
CA CYS A 174 2.51 4.28 -10.89
C CYS A 174 2.63 4.41 -9.35
N ALA A 175 1.76 3.69 -8.66
CA ALA A 175 1.35 3.94 -7.29
C ALA A 175 2.44 3.71 -6.22
N ALA A 176 3.36 2.75 -6.38
CA ALA A 176 4.24 2.37 -5.28
C ALA A 176 5.34 3.42 -5.04
N PRO A 177 5.69 3.74 -3.77
CA PRO A 177 5.43 2.97 -2.54
C PRO A 177 4.06 3.21 -1.88
N GLY A 178 3.16 3.98 -2.48
CA GLY A 178 1.76 4.10 -2.04
C GLY A 178 1.43 5.32 -1.18
N SER A 179 2.33 6.29 -1.01
CA SER A 179 2.05 7.49 -0.22
C SER A 179 1.00 8.40 -0.87
N LYS A 180 1.04 8.54 -2.21
CA LYS A 180 0.01 9.26 -2.97
C LYS A 180 -1.32 8.49 -2.98
N THR A 181 -1.27 7.18 -3.20
CA THR A 181 -2.44 6.29 -3.14
C THR A 181 -3.14 6.35 -1.79
N ALA A 182 -2.39 6.36 -0.69
CA ALA A 182 -2.92 6.54 0.66
C ALA A 182 -3.70 7.85 0.79
N GLN A 183 -3.10 8.96 0.34
CA GLN A 183 -3.73 10.28 0.34
C GLN A 183 -5.02 10.32 -0.50
N LEU A 184 -5.07 9.63 -1.65
CA LEU A 184 -6.28 9.50 -2.47
C LEU A 184 -7.40 8.73 -1.75
N ILE A 185 -7.05 7.70 -0.98
CA ILE A 185 -8.01 6.91 -0.18
C ILE A 185 -8.56 7.74 0.99
N GLU A 186 -7.71 8.51 1.67
CA GLU A 186 -8.12 9.42 2.73
C GLU A 186 -9.08 10.51 2.22
N MET A 187 -8.84 11.03 1.00
CA MET A 187 -9.75 11.98 0.34
C MET A 187 -11.07 11.33 -0.10
N LEU A 188 -11.04 10.07 -0.55
CA LEU A 188 -12.26 9.32 -0.89
C LEU A 188 -13.18 9.13 0.34
N HIS A 189 -12.59 8.96 1.53
CA HIS A 189 -13.28 8.86 2.82
C HIS A 189 -13.44 10.22 3.55
N ALA A 190 -13.42 11.34 2.82
CA ALA A 190 -13.55 12.67 3.42
C ALA A 190 -14.95 12.99 3.97
N ASP A 191 -16.00 12.32 3.48
CA ASP A 191 -17.34 12.34 4.08
C ASP A 191 -17.51 11.16 5.05
N MET A 192 -17.63 11.48 6.35
CA MET A 192 -17.78 10.50 7.43
C MET A 192 -19.22 9.99 7.59
N ASN A 193 -20.20 10.61 6.92
CA ASN A 193 -21.62 10.22 7.05
C ASN A 193 -21.96 8.97 6.23
N VAL A 194 -21.07 8.53 5.33
CA VAL A 194 -21.29 7.40 4.42
C VAL A 194 -20.31 6.27 4.75
N PRO A 195 -20.75 5.13 5.33
CA PRO A 195 -19.85 4.03 5.67
C PRO A 195 -19.13 3.37 4.48
N PHE A 196 -19.61 3.62 3.25
CA PHE A 196 -19.03 3.16 1.99
C PHE A 196 -19.05 4.29 0.95
N PRO A 197 -17.94 4.97 0.66
CA PRO A 197 -17.86 5.78 -0.54
C PRO A 197 -18.14 4.90 -1.77
N GLU A 198 -18.97 5.39 -2.69
CA GLU A 198 -19.33 4.71 -3.94
C GLU A 198 -18.10 4.56 -4.87
N GLY A 199 -17.21 5.55 -4.81
CA GLY A 199 -15.96 5.56 -5.55
C GLY A 199 -14.93 4.55 -5.04
N PHE A 200 -13.80 4.48 -5.73
CA PHE A 200 -12.73 3.52 -5.40
C PHE A 200 -11.39 3.92 -6.02
N VAL A 201 -10.31 3.35 -5.49
CA VAL A 201 -8.94 3.52 -6.01
C VAL A 201 -8.41 2.21 -6.57
N ILE A 202 -8.11 2.19 -7.87
CA ILE A 202 -7.27 1.16 -8.50
C ILE A 202 -5.83 1.68 -8.49
N ALA A 203 -4.93 0.92 -7.88
CA ALA A 203 -3.54 1.31 -7.69
C ALA A 203 -2.62 0.33 -8.43
N ASN A 204 -1.94 0.82 -9.46
CA ASN A 204 -1.08 0.02 -10.35
C ASN A 204 0.40 0.32 -10.12
N ASP A 205 1.23 -0.73 -10.06
CA ASP A 205 2.68 -0.60 -10.27
C ASP A 205 3.17 -1.78 -11.14
N VAL A 206 4.23 -1.57 -11.92
CA VAL A 206 4.79 -2.61 -12.79
C VAL A 206 5.66 -3.62 -12.03
N ASP A 207 6.28 -3.21 -10.92
CA ASP A 207 7.09 -4.09 -10.07
C ASP A 207 6.23 -4.77 -9.00
N ASN A 208 6.14 -6.11 -9.11
CA ASN A 208 5.38 -6.96 -8.20
C ASN A 208 5.90 -6.90 -6.74
N LYS A 209 7.20 -6.68 -6.50
CA LYS A 209 7.74 -6.49 -5.15
C LYS A 209 7.27 -5.16 -4.55
N ARG A 210 7.31 -4.09 -5.35
CA ARG A 210 6.80 -2.76 -4.99
C ARG A 210 5.29 -2.76 -4.75
N CYS A 211 4.53 -3.59 -5.46
CA CYS A 211 3.11 -3.80 -5.17
C CYS A 211 2.87 -4.27 -3.72
N TYR A 212 3.67 -5.20 -3.18
CA TYR A 212 3.52 -5.64 -1.78
C TYR A 212 3.84 -4.53 -0.76
N LEU A 213 4.78 -3.63 -1.05
CA LEU A 213 5.04 -2.45 -0.22
C LEU A 213 3.84 -1.48 -0.24
N LEU A 214 3.28 -1.21 -1.42
CA LEU A 214 2.04 -0.45 -1.60
C LEU A 214 0.87 -1.08 -0.82
N VAL A 215 0.71 -2.42 -0.85
CA VAL A 215 -0.29 -3.15 -0.07
C VAL A 215 -0.07 -2.98 1.45
N HIS A 216 1.17 -3.04 1.92
CA HIS A 216 1.50 -2.84 3.34
C HIS A 216 1.22 -1.40 3.81
N GLN A 217 1.45 -0.39 2.97
CA GLN A 217 1.06 0.99 3.27
C GLN A 217 -0.46 1.17 3.25
N ALA A 218 -1.15 0.70 2.20
CA ALA A 218 -2.59 0.85 2.03
C ALA A 218 -3.41 0.13 3.11
N LYS A 219 -2.94 -1.03 3.61
CA LYS A 219 -3.60 -1.79 4.67
C LYS A 219 -3.80 -0.99 5.96
N ARG A 220 -2.96 0.02 6.24
CA ARG A 220 -3.10 0.87 7.45
C ARG A 220 -4.33 1.78 7.42
N LEU A 221 -4.90 2.03 6.23
CA LEU A 221 -6.08 2.86 6.07
C LEU A 221 -7.42 2.09 6.16
N ASN A 222 -7.39 0.75 6.25
CA ASN A 222 -8.59 -0.08 6.43
C ASN A 222 -9.77 0.24 5.48
N SER A 223 -9.47 0.64 4.23
CA SER A 223 -10.49 1.00 3.24
C SER A 223 -10.94 -0.20 2.38
N PRO A 224 -12.24 -0.52 2.29
CA PRO A 224 -12.76 -1.56 1.40
C PRO A 224 -12.77 -1.14 -0.08
N CYS A 225 -12.45 0.12 -0.38
CA CYS A 225 -12.57 0.74 -1.70
C CYS A 225 -11.21 0.80 -2.46
N ILE A 226 -10.28 -0.13 -2.18
CA ILE A 226 -9.00 -0.24 -2.90
C ILE A 226 -8.84 -1.60 -3.61
N MET A 227 -8.26 -1.56 -4.81
CA MET A 227 -7.69 -2.72 -5.50
C MET A 227 -6.28 -2.41 -6.01
N VAL A 228 -5.29 -3.18 -5.55
CA VAL A 228 -3.90 -3.11 -6.03
C VAL A 228 -3.71 -4.12 -7.17
N VAL A 229 -3.20 -3.64 -8.30
CA VAL A 229 -3.00 -4.41 -9.54
C VAL A 229 -1.56 -4.27 -10.05
N ASN A 230 -1.11 -5.21 -10.90
CA ASN A 230 0.27 -5.24 -11.38
C ASN A 230 0.36 -5.38 -12.91
N HIS A 231 0.40 -4.23 -13.60
CA HIS A 231 0.53 -4.10 -15.06
C HIS A 231 1.53 -3.00 -15.44
N ASP A 232 2.05 -3.05 -16.68
CA ASP A 232 2.72 -1.91 -17.31
C ASP A 232 1.70 -0.79 -17.53
N ALA A 233 1.93 0.37 -16.91
CA ALA A 233 1.05 1.54 -16.98
C ALA A 233 0.82 2.06 -18.41
N SER A 234 1.74 1.79 -19.34
CA SER A 234 1.60 2.14 -20.76
C SER A 234 0.72 1.17 -21.57
N SER A 235 0.29 0.05 -20.97
CA SER A 235 -0.58 -0.96 -21.61
C SER A 235 -1.67 -1.56 -20.69
N ILE A 236 -1.86 -1.02 -19.48
CA ILE A 236 -2.89 -1.42 -18.51
C ILE A 236 -4.29 -1.51 -19.19
N PRO A 237 -5.03 -2.63 -19.05
CA PRO A 237 -6.15 -2.95 -19.94
C PRO A 237 -7.41 -2.11 -19.72
N ASN A 238 -8.23 -1.95 -20.77
CA ASN A 238 -9.61 -1.43 -20.62
C ASN A 238 -10.42 -2.41 -19.77
N LEU A 239 -10.82 -1.97 -18.58
CA LEU A 239 -11.69 -2.75 -17.69
C LEU A 239 -13.15 -2.59 -18.11
N GLN A 240 -13.99 -3.52 -17.65
CA GLN A 240 -15.44 -3.49 -17.85
C GLN A 240 -16.18 -3.44 -16.51
N ILE A 241 -17.34 -2.78 -16.49
CA ILE A 241 -18.28 -2.77 -15.36
C ILE A 241 -19.67 -3.12 -15.87
N THR A 242 -20.54 -3.60 -14.97
CA THR A 242 -21.97 -3.78 -15.26
C THR A 242 -22.74 -2.60 -14.69
N THR A 243 -23.37 -1.80 -15.56
CA THR A 243 -24.24 -0.67 -15.20
C THR A 243 -25.64 -1.00 -15.72
N ASN A 244 -26.67 -0.97 -14.87
CA ASN A 244 -28.06 -1.23 -15.26
C ASN A 244 -28.25 -2.51 -16.12
N GLY A 245 -27.54 -3.58 -15.77
CA GLY A 245 -27.55 -4.87 -16.48
C GLY A 245 -26.70 -4.93 -17.76
N LYS A 246 -26.14 -3.82 -18.25
CA LYS A 246 -25.30 -3.76 -19.46
C LYS A 246 -23.82 -3.77 -19.09
N LYS A 247 -22.99 -4.48 -19.88
CA LYS A 247 -21.53 -4.47 -19.73
C LYS A 247 -20.92 -3.34 -20.54
N GLU A 248 -20.31 -2.38 -19.86
CA GLU A 248 -19.74 -1.16 -20.43
C GLU A 248 -18.24 -1.06 -20.10
N ILE A 249 -17.52 -0.15 -20.75
CA ILE A 249 -16.10 0.10 -20.44
C ILE A 249 -16.01 1.01 -19.21
N LEU A 250 -15.16 0.65 -18.26
CA LEU A 250 -14.82 1.51 -17.13
C LEU A 250 -13.94 2.66 -17.63
N PHE A 251 -14.42 3.88 -17.43
CA PHE A 251 -13.60 5.09 -17.43
C PHE A 251 -13.47 5.61 -15.99
N TYR A 252 -12.40 6.36 -15.73
CA TYR A 252 -12.09 6.91 -14.40
C TYR A 252 -12.34 8.41 -14.38
N ASP A 253 -12.96 8.90 -13.30
CA ASP A 253 -13.26 10.32 -13.12
C ASP A 253 -12.00 11.12 -12.74
N ARG A 254 -11.02 10.42 -12.13
CA ARG A 254 -9.74 10.97 -11.66
C ARG A 254 -8.57 10.02 -11.98
N ILE A 255 -7.47 10.53 -12.52
CA ILE A 255 -6.27 9.73 -12.80
C ILE A 255 -5.00 10.42 -12.29
N LEU A 256 -4.23 9.73 -11.45
CA LEU A 256 -2.89 10.12 -11.05
C LEU A 256 -1.85 9.47 -11.97
N CYS A 257 -1.00 10.31 -12.56
CA CYS A 257 0.04 9.95 -13.52
C CYS A 257 1.41 10.46 -13.02
N ASP A 258 1.83 9.96 -11.85
CA ASP A 258 3.14 10.23 -11.23
C ASP A 258 4.21 9.34 -11.88
N VAL A 259 4.65 9.72 -13.08
CA VAL A 259 5.40 8.82 -13.98
C VAL A 259 6.85 8.58 -13.53
N PRO A 260 7.47 7.43 -13.87
CA PRO A 260 8.90 7.21 -13.66
C PRO A 260 9.74 8.29 -14.37
N CYS A 261 10.60 8.93 -13.58
CA CYS A 261 11.34 10.15 -13.91
C CYS A 261 12.85 9.97 -13.65
N SER A 262 13.69 10.79 -14.28
CA SER A 262 15.16 10.75 -14.10
C SER A 262 15.60 11.04 -12.65
N GLY A 263 14.73 11.68 -11.86
CA GLY A 263 14.93 11.89 -10.42
C GLY A 263 15.77 13.09 -10.04
N ASP A 264 16.05 14.01 -10.96
CA ASP A 264 16.97 15.12 -10.69
C ASP A 264 16.43 16.20 -9.73
N GLY A 265 15.11 16.35 -9.63
CA GLY A 265 14.48 17.08 -8.53
C GLY A 265 14.72 16.46 -7.14
N THR A 266 15.19 15.21 -7.06
CA THR A 266 15.40 14.46 -5.80
C THR A 266 16.85 14.48 -5.28
N MET A 267 17.77 15.24 -5.88
CA MET A 267 19.20 15.29 -5.49
C MET A 267 19.46 15.57 -3.99
N ARG A 268 18.56 16.31 -3.32
CA ARG A 268 18.59 16.58 -1.86
C ARG A 268 18.36 15.36 -0.96
N LYS A 269 17.91 14.26 -1.56
CA LYS A 269 17.40 13.05 -0.90
C LYS A 269 18.09 11.79 -1.42
N ASN A 270 18.28 11.72 -2.74
CA ASN A 270 18.95 10.63 -3.43
C ASN A 270 20.34 11.11 -3.89
N ILE A 271 21.33 10.99 -3.01
CA ILE A 271 22.68 11.55 -3.21
C ILE A 271 23.38 10.91 -4.43
N ASP A 272 23.02 9.67 -4.76
CA ASP A 272 23.49 8.95 -5.95
C ASP A 272 23.19 9.68 -7.27
N VAL A 273 22.15 10.52 -7.32
CA VAL A 273 21.79 11.28 -8.52
C VAL A 273 22.91 12.25 -8.91
N TRP A 274 23.60 12.91 -7.97
CA TRP A 274 24.74 13.79 -8.26
C TRP A 274 25.80 13.10 -9.12
N LYS A 275 26.14 11.85 -8.79
CA LYS A 275 27.18 11.06 -9.48
C LYS A 275 26.69 10.38 -10.76
N LYS A 276 25.37 10.19 -10.91
CA LYS A 276 24.75 9.42 -11.99
C LYS A 276 23.96 10.27 -12.99
N TRP A 277 23.78 11.57 -12.72
CA TRP A 277 22.99 12.45 -13.57
C TRP A 277 23.63 12.61 -14.95
N THR A 278 22.85 12.30 -15.99
CA THR A 278 23.12 12.61 -17.39
C THR A 278 21.78 12.76 -18.12
N THR A 279 21.74 13.52 -19.23
CA THR A 279 20.52 13.66 -20.05
C THR A 279 20.11 12.37 -20.78
N GLN A 280 20.97 11.33 -20.79
CA GLN A 280 20.62 10.04 -21.38
C GLN A 280 19.37 9.43 -20.72
N ASN A 281 19.18 9.64 -19.42
CA ASN A 281 18.05 9.09 -18.67
C ASN A 281 16.72 9.75 -19.07
N SER A 282 16.67 11.08 -19.15
CA SER A 282 15.46 11.82 -19.54
C SER A 282 15.07 11.57 -21.00
N LEU A 283 16.05 11.51 -21.92
CA LEU A 283 15.83 11.13 -23.32
C LEU A 283 15.21 9.73 -23.46
N GLN A 284 15.67 8.75 -22.66
CA GLN A 284 15.12 7.40 -22.67
C GLN A 284 13.72 7.32 -22.06
N LEU A 285 13.45 8.07 -20.98
CA LEU A 285 12.18 8.03 -20.25
C LEU A 285 11.04 8.78 -20.95
N HIS A 286 11.29 9.89 -21.65
CA HIS A 286 10.29 10.66 -22.40
C HIS A 286 9.37 9.78 -23.25
N GLY A 287 9.94 8.84 -24.00
CA GLY A 287 9.19 7.94 -24.87
C GLY A 287 8.30 6.93 -24.12
N LEU A 288 8.56 6.66 -22.84
CA LEU A 288 7.71 5.87 -21.94
C LEU A 288 6.66 6.75 -21.26
N GLN A 289 7.09 7.89 -20.69
CA GLN A 289 6.23 8.87 -20.01
C GLN A 289 5.08 9.32 -20.91
N LEU A 290 5.36 9.65 -22.17
CA LEU A 290 4.35 10.01 -23.16
C LEU A 290 3.36 8.87 -23.45
N ARG A 291 3.78 7.60 -23.45
CA ARG A 291 2.84 6.47 -23.59
C ARG A 291 1.98 6.28 -22.35
N ILE A 292 2.53 6.41 -21.14
CA ILE A 292 1.76 6.31 -19.90
C ILE A 292 0.71 7.43 -19.84
N ALA A 293 1.08 8.67 -20.15
CA ALA A 293 0.16 9.80 -20.18
C ALA A 293 -0.92 9.66 -21.28
N THR A 294 -0.55 9.16 -22.47
CA THR A 294 -1.51 8.80 -23.53
C THR A 294 -2.51 7.73 -23.04
N ARG A 295 -2.01 6.66 -22.41
CA ARG A 295 -2.83 5.55 -21.88
C ARG A 295 -3.71 5.97 -20.70
N GLY A 296 -3.30 7.01 -19.95
CA GLY A 296 -4.10 7.69 -18.94
C GLY A 296 -5.32 8.39 -19.56
N VAL A 297 -5.12 9.34 -20.48
CA VAL A 297 -6.24 10.11 -21.07
C VAL A 297 -7.19 9.26 -21.94
N GLU A 298 -6.72 8.10 -22.43
CA GLU A 298 -7.59 7.08 -23.03
C GLU A 298 -8.63 6.52 -22.06
N GLN A 299 -8.25 6.32 -20.79
CA GLN A 299 -9.09 5.74 -19.72
C GLN A 299 -9.79 6.79 -18.85
N LEU A 300 -9.39 8.06 -18.95
CA LEU A 300 -10.08 9.17 -18.30
C LEU A 300 -11.50 9.35 -18.87
N ALA A 301 -12.48 9.61 -18.02
CA ALA A 301 -13.84 9.99 -18.43
C ALA A 301 -13.86 11.37 -19.10
N GLU A 302 -14.90 11.66 -19.87
CA GLU A 302 -15.18 13.03 -20.33
C GLU A 302 -15.63 13.88 -19.13
N GLY A 303 -15.09 15.09 -18.99
CA GLY A 303 -15.15 15.89 -17.77
C GLY A 303 -14.15 15.47 -16.67
N GLY A 304 -13.45 14.32 -16.83
CA GLY A 304 -12.49 13.82 -15.86
C GLY A 304 -11.21 14.67 -15.74
N ARG A 305 -10.58 14.63 -14.56
CA ARG A 305 -9.31 15.34 -14.24
C ARG A 305 -8.15 14.34 -14.15
N MET A 306 -7.09 14.54 -14.92
CA MET A 306 -5.82 13.80 -14.78
C MET A 306 -4.74 14.74 -14.27
N VAL A 307 -3.97 14.31 -13.27
CA VAL A 307 -2.75 15.02 -12.84
C VAL A 307 -1.53 14.24 -13.28
N TYR A 308 -0.74 14.85 -14.16
CA TYR A 308 0.59 14.39 -14.51
C TYR A 308 1.62 15.04 -13.59
N SER A 309 2.52 14.25 -13.03
CA SER A 309 3.59 14.77 -12.18
C SER A 309 4.91 14.03 -12.37
N THR A 310 6.01 14.75 -12.18
CA THR A 310 7.36 14.18 -12.23
C THR A 310 8.23 14.69 -11.08
N CYS A 311 9.17 13.84 -10.69
CA CYS A 311 10.28 14.14 -9.81
C CYS A 311 11.49 14.77 -10.55
N SER A 312 11.24 15.41 -11.69
CA SER A 312 12.26 15.93 -12.61
C SER A 312 12.05 17.42 -12.88
N LEU A 313 13.14 18.15 -13.05
CA LEU A 313 13.14 19.53 -13.54
C LEU A 313 13.31 19.58 -15.07
N ASN A 314 13.50 18.44 -15.75
CA ASN A 314 13.87 18.40 -17.17
C ASN A 314 12.67 18.68 -18.10
N PRO A 315 12.70 19.72 -18.97
CA PRO A 315 11.59 20.02 -19.89
C PRO A 315 11.23 18.86 -20.82
N VAL A 316 12.20 18.00 -21.17
CA VAL A 316 11.99 16.83 -22.04
C VAL A 316 11.11 15.77 -21.35
N GLU A 317 11.11 15.71 -20.02
CA GLU A 317 10.21 14.85 -19.24
C GLU A 317 8.91 15.55 -18.83
N ASN A 318 8.83 16.87 -19.02
CA ASN A 318 7.80 17.73 -18.46
C ASN A 318 6.97 18.37 -19.59
N GLU A 319 7.23 19.63 -19.94
CA GLU A 319 6.47 20.37 -20.94
C GLU A 319 6.49 19.73 -22.34
N ALA A 320 7.58 19.05 -22.73
CA ALA A 320 7.63 18.32 -24.00
C ALA A 320 6.66 17.13 -24.04
N VAL A 321 6.45 16.44 -22.91
CA VAL A 321 5.47 15.34 -22.79
C VAL A 321 4.05 15.90 -22.83
N ILE A 322 3.79 17.00 -22.12
CA ILE A 322 2.49 17.67 -22.09
C ILE A 322 2.11 18.25 -23.46
N ALA A 323 3.01 19.00 -24.10
CA ALA A 323 2.79 19.56 -25.43
C ALA A 323 2.51 18.46 -26.47
N SER A 324 3.31 17.38 -26.46
CA SER A 324 3.12 16.21 -27.32
C SER A 324 1.85 15.39 -27.05
N LEU A 325 1.17 15.63 -25.92
CA LEU A 325 -0.11 15.01 -25.57
C LEU A 325 -1.29 15.93 -25.96
N LEU A 326 -1.16 17.23 -25.70
CA LEU A 326 -2.14 18.24 -26.07
C LEU A 326 -2.27 18.40 -27.59
N GLU A 327 -1.16 18.47 -28.32
CA GLU A 327 -1.14 18.57 -29.79
C GLU A 327 -1.96 17.43 -30.43
N LYS A 328 -1.65 16.18 -30.04
CA LYS A 328 -2.36 14.97 -30.51
C LYS A 328 -3.82 14.92 -30.09
N SER A 329 -4.23 15.69 -29.07
CA SER A 329 -5.61 15.68 -28.60
C SER A 329 -6.57 16.42 -29.53
N GLU A 330 -6.06 17.27 -30.44
CA GLU A 330 -6.87 18.09 -31.35
C GLU A 330 -7.94 18.93 -30.60
N GLY A 331 -7.61 19.38 -29.37
CA GLY A 331 -8.52 20.13 -28.48
C GLY A 331 -9.42 19.26 -27.59
N ALA A 332 -9.33 17.93 -27.65
CA ALA A 332 -10.06 17.03 -26.74
C ALA A 332 -9.54 17.07 -25.28
N LEU A 333 -8.36 17.66 -25.04
CA LEU A 333 -7.69 17.78 -23.76
C LEU A 333 -7.18 19.22 -23.56
N GLU A 334 -7.41 19.80 -22.39
CA GLU A 334 -6.87 21.12 -22.01
C GLU A 334 -6.04 21.05 -20.72
N LEU A 335 -5.19 22.05 -20.49
CA LEU A 335 -4.63 22.34 -19.17
C LEU A 335 -5.62 23.17 -18.34
N ALA A 336 -5.96 22.67 -17.16
CA ALA A 336 -6.72 23.41 -16.15
C ALA A 336 -5.86 24.53 -15.55
N ASP A 337 -6.44 25.71 -15.36
CA ASP A 337 -5.84 26.71 -14.48
C ASP A 337 -6.07 26.28 -13.02
N VAL A 338 -4.98 26.16 -12.27
CA VAL A 338 -4.97 25.80 -10.84
C VAL A 338 -4.23 26.84 -10.00
N SER A 339 -4.09 28.07 -10.51
CA SER A 339 -3.40 29.20 -9.88
C SER A 339 -4.04 29.66 -8.56
N SER A 340 -5.33 29.40 -8.37
CA SER A 340 -6.08 29.62 -7.12
C SER A 340 -6.04 28.44 -6.14
N GLU A 341 -5.75 27.22 -6.61
CA GLU A 341 -5.63 26.03 -5.75
C GLU A 341 -4.27 26.04 -5.01
N LEU A 342 -4.25 25.56 -3.77
CA LEU A 342 -3.07 25.54 -2.89
C LEU A 342 -2.47 26.94 -2.62
N PRO A 343 -3.24 27.87 -2.00
CA PRO A 343 -2.73 29.19 -1.63
C PRO A 343 -1.50 29.07 -0.72
N GLY A 344 -0.48 29.90 -0.96
CA GLY A 344 0.79 29.84 -0.24
C GLY A 344 1.79 28.79 -0.77
N LEU A 345 1.48 28.07 -1.86
CA LEU A 345 2.46 27.30 -2.62
C LEU A 345 3.21 28.24 -3.58
N LYS A 346 4.53 28.36 -3.43
CA LYS A 346 5.38 29.04 -4.42
C LYS A 346 5.62 28.10 -5.59
N ARG A 347 5.37 28.60 -6.79
CA ARG A 347 5.46 27.86 -8.05
C ARG A 347 5.91 28.79 -9.18
N MET A 348 6.72 28.25 -10.07
CA MET A 348 7.06 28.87 -11.36
C MET A 348 6.15 28.30 -12.46
N PRO A 349 5.72 29.09 -13.45
CA PRO A 349 4.98 28.56 -14.60
C PRO A 349 5.83 27.57 -15.42
N GLY A 350 5.17 26.75 -16.24
CA GLY A 350 5.82 25.91 -17.23
C GLY A 350 6.51 26.72 -18.33
N VAL A 351 7.59 26.19 -18.89
CA VAL A 351 8.36 26.86 -19.96
C VAL A 351 7.80 26.51 -21.34
N THR A 352 7.69 27.51 -22.22
CA THR A 352 7.26 27.34 -23.62
C THR A 352 8.41 27.08 -24.60
N GLN A 353 9.65 27.27 -24.14
CA GLN A 353 10.89 27.12 -24.93
C GLN A 353 11.95 26.38 -24.12
N TRP A 354 12.65 25.45 -24.75
CA TRP A 354 13.75 24.67 -24.17
C TRP A 354 14.58 24.04 -25.29
N LYS A 355 15.81 23.61 -24.97
CA LYS A 355 16.74 22.98 -25.91
C LYS A 355 17.02 21.52 -25.51
N VAL A 356 17.46 20.69 -26.45
CA VAL A 356 17.74 19.27 -26.20
C VAL A 356 19.25 19.03 -26.17
N MET A 357 19.79 18.58 -25.04
CA MET A 357 21.22 18.26 -24.88
C MET A 357 21.45 16.75 -24.81
N THR A 358 22.41 16.27 -25.58
CA THR A 358 22.90 14.88 -25.52
C THR A 358 23.89 14.67 -24.37
N LYS A 359 24.17 13.40 -24.05
CA LYS A 359 25.13 13.02 -23.01
C LYS A 359 26.52 13.64 -23.19
N ASP A 360 26.93 13.85 -24.45
CA ASP A 360 28.25 14.36 -24.82
C ASP A 360 28.31 15.90 -24.84
N GLY A 361 27.29 16.59 -24.29
CA GLY A 361 27.21 18.05 -24.21
C GLY A 361 26.80 18.75 -25.51
N GLN A 362 26.60 18.02 -26.63
CA GLN A 362 26.06 18.59 -27.87
C GLN A 362 24.58 18.97 -27.68
N TRP A 363 24.25 20.20 -28.03
CA TRP A 363 22.90 20.77 -28.02
C TRP A 363 22.25 20.75 -29.40
N PHE A 364 20.92 20.70 -29.41
CA PHE A 364 20.04 20.92 -30.55
C PHE A 364 18.90 21.84 -30.13
N GLU A 365 18.54 22.78 -31.00
CA GLU A 365 17.41 23.70 -30.85
C GLU A 365 16.21 23.20 -31.68
N ASP A 366 16.45 22.42 -32.73
CA ASP A 366 15.41 21.82 -33.57
C ASP A 366 15.68 20.34 -33.94
N TRP A 367 14.61 19.61 -34.23
CA TRP A 367 14.65 18.25 -34.77
C TRP A 367 15.44 18.13 -36.09
N SER A 368 15.39 19.14 -36.98
CA SER A 368 16.12 19.09 -38.27
C SER A 368 17.64 19.11 -38.12
N GLU A 369 18.15 19.57 -36.98
CA GLU A 369 19.59 19.59 -36.65
C GLU A 369 20.08 18.21 -36.18
N VAL A 370 19.17 17.30 -35.79
CA VAL A 370 19.50 16.01 -35.19
C VAL A 370 20.05 15.04 -36.25
N PRO A 371 21.33 14.63 -36.18
CA PRO A 371 21.91 13.72 -37.16
C PRO A 371 21.24 12.34 -37.14
N SER A 372 21.13 11.68 -38.30
CA SER A 372 20.34 10.45 -38.49
C SER A 372 20.71 9.30 -37.54
N ASN A 373 21.94 9.25 -37.03
CA ASN A 373 22.38 8.26 -36.03
C ASN A 373 21.85 8.52 -34.60
N ARG A 374 21.31 9.70 -34.32
CA ARG A 374 20.75 10.12 -33.01
C ARG A 374 19.21 10.15 -33.01
N GLN A 375 18.56 10.09 -34.18
CA GLN A 375 17.10 10.13 -34.37
C GLN A 375 16.33 8.91 -33.79
N THR A 376 17.02 7.90 -33.27
CA THR A 376 16.41 6.80 -32.49
C THR A 376 16.28 7.11 -30.99
N GLN A 377 17.15 7.99 -30.49
CA GLN A 377 17.23 8.39 -29.08
C GLN A 377 16.50 9.72 -28.87
N ILE A 378 16.84 10.73 -29.65
CA ILE A 378 16.12 12.00 -29.73
C ILE A 378 14.88 11.79 -30.60
N ARG A 379 13.79 12.52 -30.34
CA ARG A 379 12.53 12.47 -31.08
C ARG A 379 11.99 13.88 -31.34
N PRO A 380 11.19 14.12 -32.39
CA PRO A 380 10.58 15.44 -32.62
C PRO A 380 9.69 15.89 -31.45
N THR A 381 9.05 14.95 -30.74
CA THR A 381 8.25 15.19 -29.53
C THR A 381 9.04 15.73 -28.33
N MET A 382 10.37 15.85 -28.42
CA MET A 382 11.22 16.40 -27.36
C MET A 382 11.47 17.91 -27.50
N PHE A 383 11.03 18.53 -28.60
CA PHE A 383 11.25 19.95 -28.91
C PHE A 383 9.97 20.78 -28.73
N PRO A 384 10.05 22.12 -28.57
CA PRO A 384 8.90 23.01 -28.62
C PRO A 384 8.18 22.98 -29.99
N LEU A 385 6.91 23.40 -30.01
CA LEU A 385 6.20 23.67 -31.27
C LEU A 385 6.76 24.94 -31.93
N LYS A 386 7.03 24.88 -33.24
CA LYS A 386 7.46 26.04 -34.05
C LYS A 386 6.32 27.02 -34.36
N ASP A 387 5.09 26.54 -34.31
CA ASP A 387 3.89 27.31 -34.59
C ASP A 387 3.50 28.10 -33.34
N GLU A 388 3.75 29.41 -33.35
CA GLU A 388 3.49 30.28 -32.21
C GLU A 388 2.01 30.33 -31.80
N GLU A 389 1.08 30.22 -32.73
CA GLU A 389 -0.35 30.28 -32.43
C GLU A 389 -0.80 28.99 -31.73
N LYS A 390 -0.37 27.83 -32.24
CA LYS A 390 -0.58 26.54 -31.56
C LYS A 390 0.12 26.50 -30.22
N LEU A 391 1.36 26.97 -30.10
CA LEU A 391 2.12 26.98 -28.85
C LEU A 391 1.45 27.83 -27.77
N LYS A 392 0.90 29.00 -28.13
CA LYS A 392 0.10 29.85 -27.23
C LYS A 392 -1.22 29.17 -26.85
N ALA A 393 -1.88 28.50 -27.79
CA ALA A 393 -3.12 27.75 -27.53
C ALA A 393 -2.93 26.51 -26.63
N LEU A 394 -1.70 26.00 -26.46
CA LEU A 394 -1.41 24.91 -25.51
C LEU A 394 -1.53 25.34 -24.04
N HIS A 395 -1.40 26.63 -23.73
CA HIS A 395 -1.41 27.16 -22.36
C HIS A 395 -0.42 26.50 -21.39
N LEU A 396 0.83 26.25 -21.85
CA LEU A 396 1.87 25.58 -21.06
C LEU A 396 2.24 26.32 -19.76
N GLU A 397 1.95 27.62 -19.66
CA GLU A 397 2.08 28.42 -18.44
C GLU A 397 1.18 27.95 -17.28
N ARG A 398 0.15 27.14 -17.55
CA ARG A 398 -0.72 26.50 -16.54
C ARG A 398 -0.11 25.23 -15.94
N CYS A 399 0.86 24.59 -16.62
CA CYS A 399 1.78 23.68 -15.94
C CYS A 399 2.60 24.48 -14.93
N PHE A 400 3.10 23.84 -13.87
CA PHE A 400 3.98 24.54 -12.93
C PHE A 400 5.07 23.68 -12.33
N ARG A 401 6.10 24.37 -11.85
CA ARG A 401 7.37 23.86 -11.32
C ARG A 401 7.55 24.33 -9.89
N ILE A 402 8.09 23.45 -9.05
CA ILE A 402 8.50 23.76 -7.69
C ILE A 402 10.02 23.68 -7.66
N LEU A 403 10.68 24.80 -7.33
CA LEU A 403 12.13 24.88 -7.23
C LEU A 403 12.57 24.73 -5.76
N PRO A 404 13.62 23.94 -5.45
CA PRO A 404 13.99 23.57 -4.08
C PRO A 404 14.17 24.75 -3.10
N HIS A 405 14.78 25.84 -3.57
CA HIS A 405 15.14 27.00 -2.77
C HIS A 405 13.95 27.92 -2.43
N HIS A 406 12.85 27.85 -3.19
CA HIS A 406 11.70 28.73 -2.98
C HIS A 406 10.98 28.49 -1.65
N GLN A 407 10.85 27.23 -1.23
CA GLN A 407 10.19 26.84 0.05
C GLN A 407 10.94 25.72 0.80
N ASN A 408 12.24 25.53 0.55
CA ASN A 408 13.05 24.47 1.17
C ASN A 408 12.48 23.05 0.92
N THR A 409 12.14 22.74 -0.34
CA THR A 409 11.54 21.46 -0.76
C THR A 409 12.45 20.66 -1.69
N GLY A 410 11.96 19.53 -2.21
CA GLY A 410 12.51 18.91 -3.43
C GLY A 410 12.10 19.68 -4.69
N GLY A 411 12.71 19.34 -5.82
CA GLY A 411 12.32 19.83 -7.15
C GLY A 411 11.21 18.95 -7.74
N PHE A 412 10.21 19.57 -8.38
CA PHE A 412 9.02 18.85 -8.84
C PHE A 412 8.29 19.57 -9.99
N PHE A 413 7.54 18.82 -10.80
CA PHE A 413 6.69 19.34 -11.88
C PHE A 413 5.28 18.76 -11.79
N VAL A 414 4.26 19.59 -12.09
CA VAL A 414 2.85 19.19 -12.13
C VAL A 414 2.14 19.84 -13.32
N ALA A 415 1.30 19.06 -13.99
CA ALA A 415 0.36 19.52 -15.01
C ALA A 415 -1.02 18.90 -14.74
N VAL A 416 -2.06 19.74 -14.72
CA VAL A 416 -3.44 19.32 -14.44
C VAL A 416 -4.26 19.40 -15.73
N LEU A 417 -4.79 18.28 -16.17
CA LEU A 417 -5.40 18.10 -17.49
C LEU A 417 -6.88 17.73 -17.35
N ILE A 418 -7.74 18.34 -18.17
CA ILE A 418 -9.18 18.03 -18.24
C ILE A 418 -9.51 17.56 -19.65
N LYS A 419 -10.23 16.42 -19.74
CA LYS A 419 -10.69 15.85 -21.02
C LYS A 419 -12.09 16.36 -21.35
N LYS A 420 -12.25 17.04 -22.48
CA LYS A 420 -13.53 17.66 -22.92
C LYS A 420 -14.37 16.76 -23.81
N SER A 421 -13.75 15.80 -24.51
CA SER A 421 -14.42 14.96 -25.50
C SER A 421 -13.64 13.64 -25.72
N PRO A 422 -14.11 12.70 -26.56
CA PRO A 422 -13.34 11.52 -26.91
C PRO A 422 -12.03 11.89 -27.62
N MET A 423 -10.91 11.31 -27.18
CA MET A 423 -9.61 11.49 -27.84
C MET A 423 -9.73 11.14 -29.34
N PRO A 424 -9.13 11.91 -30.27
CA PRO A 424 -9.35 11.71 -31.70
C PRO A 424 -8.92 10.32 -32.16
N TRP A 425 -7.83 9.77 -31.59
CA TRP A 425 -7.36 8.41 -31.89
C TRP A 425 -8.23 7.28 -31.31
N ASN A 426 -9.15 7.57 -30.38
CA ASN A 426 -10.17 6.59 -29.94
C ASN A 426 -11.31 6.43 -30.96
N LYS A 427 -11.47 7.37 -31.90
CA LYS A 427 -12.44 7.27 -33.00
C LYS A 427 -11.95 6.22 -33.98
N ARG A 428 -12.37 4.96 -33.77
CA ARG A 428 -12.19 3.90 -34.77
C ARG A 428 -12.71 4.42 -36.11
N GLN A 429 -11.86 4.40 -37.14
CA GLN A 429 -12.36 4.50 -38.51
C GLN A 429 -13.46 3.43 -38.68
N PRO A 430 -14.61 3.76 -39.26
CA PRO A 430 -15.63 2.76 -39.53
C PRO A 430 -14.98 1.66 -40.39
N LYS A 431 -15.16 0.40 -39.99
CA LYS A 431 -14.73 -0.71 -40.85
C LYS A 431 -15.43 -0.52 -42.19
N LEU A 432 -14.65 -0.23 -43.24
CA LEU A 432 -15.12 -0.32 -44.61
C LEU A 432 -15.72 -1.71 -44.78
N GLN A 433 -17.04 -1.78 -44.86
CA GLN A 433 -17.70 -2.98 -45.33
C GLN A 433 -17.25 -3.15 -46.77
N HIS A 434 -16.33 -4.09 -47.00
CA HIS A 434 -16.07 -4.58 -48.34
C HIS A 434 -17.39 -5.19 -48.85
N ARG A 435 -18.17 -4.39 -49.58
CA ARG A 435 -19.05 -4.93 -50.60
C ARG A 435 -18.15 -5.78 -51.49
N LEU A 436 -18.41 -7.09 -51.50
CA LEU A 436 -17.84 -7.97 -52.50
C LEU A 436 -18.28 -7.42 -53.88
N PRO A 437 -17.38 -7.39 -54.88
CA PRO A 437 -17.71 -6.82 -56.17
C PRO A 437 -18.90 -7.57 -56.78
N GLU A 438 -19.93 -6.82 -57.15
CA GLU A 438 -21.15 -7.35 -57.75
C GLU A 438 -20.79 -8.02 -59.08
N LYS A 439 -21.01 -9.34 -59.19
CA LYS A 439 -20.84 -10.07 -60.45
C LYS A 439 -21.91 -9.61 -61.43
N THR A 440 -21.51 -8.88 -62.47
CA THR A 440 -22.35 -8.64 -63.64
C THR A 440 -22.71 -9.96 -64.31
N ILE A 441 -24.01 -10.29 -64.30
CA ILE A 441 -24.60 -11.32 -65.15
C ILE A 441 -25.64 -10.61 -66.01
N SER A 442 -25.43 -10.58 -67.32
CA SER A 442 -26.37 -10.01 -68.28
C SER A 442 -27.56 -10.95 -68.51
N ALA A 443 -28.74 -10.35 -68.73
CA ALA A 443 -30.02 -11.05 -68.67
C ALA A 443 -30.30 -11.99 -69.87
N VAL A 444 -31.01 -13.08 -69.58
CA VAL A 444 -32.09 -13.65 -70.42
C VAL A 444 -33.27 -13.99 -69.49
N SER A 445 -34.48 -14.08 -70.02
CA SER A 445 -35.75 -14.04 -69.27
C SER A 445 -36.57 -15.34 -69.27
N ALA A 446 -37.51 -15.38 -68.32
CA ALA A 446 -38.81 -16.07 -68.34
C ALA A 446 -38.92 -17.56 -67.92
N ALA A 447 -40.12 -17.86 -67.39
CA ALA A 447 -40.66 -19.14 -66.93
C ALA A 447 -39.96 -19.85 -65.74
N ALA A 448 -40.60 -20.75 -64.97
CA ALA A 448 -41.99 -20.84 -64.46
C ALA A 448 -42.07 -22.03 -63.45
N GLU A 449 -43.15 -22.10 -62.67
CA GLU A 449 -43.74 -23.32 -62.05
C GLU A 449 -43.10 -24.03 -60.81
N GLN A 450 -43.93 -24.14 -59.77
CA GLN A 450 -44.28 -25.33 -58.95
C GLN A 450 -43.27 -26.14 -58.09
N GLY A 451 -43.64 -26.30 -56.79
CA GLY A 451 -43.32 -27.45 -55.90
C GLY A 451 -41.86 -27.57 -55.38
N SER A 452 -41.53 -28.36 -54.35
CA SER A 452 -42.24 -28.90 -53.15
C SER A 452 -41.12 -29.29 -52.16
N LEU A 453 -41.16 -28.92 -50.86
CA LEU A 453 -41.71 -29.66 -49.71
C LEU A 453 -41.18 -31.10 -49.53
N GLU A 454 -41.06 -31.49 -48.25
CA GLU A 454 -40.55 -32.77 -47.67
C GLU A 454 -39.01 -32.96 -47.77
N THR A 455 -38.18 -33.00 -46.72
CA THR A 455 -38.16 -33.61 -45.35
C THR A 455 -37.54 -34.99 -45.27
N ALA A 456 -36.45 -35.11 -44.51
CA ALA A 456 -36.13 -36.26 -43.67
C ALA A 456 -35.18 -35.83 -42.54
N GLU A 457 -35.45 -36.28 -41.33
CA GLU A 457 -34.52 -36.27 -40.19
C GLU A 457 -33.71 -37.58 -40.23
N ASP A 458 -32.56 -37.64 -39.55
CA ASP A 458 -32.27 -38.85 -38.74
C ASP A 458 -31.28 -38.55 -37.60
N HIS A 459 -31.25 -39.46 -36.62
CA HIS A 459 -30.61 -39.31 -35.31
C HIS A 459 -29.36 -40.20 -35.14
N VAL A 460 -28.81 -40.09 -33.91
CA VAL A 460 -28.04 -41.09 -33.14
C VAL A 460 -26.55 -40.77 -32.96
N ALA A 461 -26.09 -41.00 -31.72
CA ALA A 461 -24.74 -40.72 -31.22
C ALA A 461 -23.91 -42.00 -31.08
N VAL A 462 -22.65 -41.89 -30.66
CA VAL A 462 -22.01 -42.79 -29.67
C VAL A 462 -20.72 -42.15 -29.12
N GLU A 463 -20.28 -42.61 -27.95
CA GLU A 463 -19.15 -42.12 -27.16
C GLU A 463 -17.78 -42.66 -27.62
N ALA A 464 -16.69 -41.98 -27.24
CA ALA A 464 -15.38 -42.59 -26.98
C ALA A 464 -14.50 -41.66 -26.10
N LYS A 465 -13.48 -42.22 -25.43
CA LYS A 465 -12.55 -41.54 -24.50
C LYS A 465 -11.10 -41.53 -25.00
N ASP A 466 -10.29 -40.65 -24.38
CA ASP A 466 -8.85 -40.74 -24.01
C ASP A 466 -7.90 -41.65 -24.84
N GLY A 467 -6.73 -41.10 -25.27
CA GLY A 467 -5.79 -41.88 -26.10
C GLY A 467 -4.34 -41.41 -26.34
N ASP A 468 -3.79 -40.49 -25.52
CA ASP A 468 -2.34 -40.25 -25.29
C ASP A 468 -1.34 -39.92 -26.46
N SER A 469 -0.14 -39.44 -26.06
CA SER A 469 1.20 -39.31 -26.69
C SER A 469 1.39 -39.63 -28.20
N PHE A 470 2.11 -38.79 -28.96
CA PHE A 470 3.58 -38.67 -28.87
C PHE A 470 4.16 -37.37 -29.46
N VAL A 471 5.43 -37.08 -29.14
CA VAL A 471 6.25 -36.04 -29.80
C VAL A 471 7.45 -36.70 -30.48
N THR A 472 7.72 -36.33 -31.74
CA THR A 472 8.96 -36.66 -32.45
C THR A 472 9.47 -35.44 -33.20
N GLU A 473 10.75 -35.10 -32.98
CA GLU A 473 11.44 -34.04 -33.75
C GLU A 473 11.99 -34.61 -35.06
N THR A 474 11.93 -33.81 -36.13
CA THR A 474 12.78 -33.98 -37.32
C THR A 474 13.30 -32.63 -37.78
N THR A 475 14.51 -32.63 -38.34
CA THR A 475 15.33 -31.43 -38.59
C THR A 475 15.43 -31.04 -40.06
N GLU A 476 15.82 -29.77 -40.27
CA GLU A 476 16.21 -29.18 -41.57
C GLU A 476 15.08 -28.98 -42.62
N ASN A 477 15.13 -28.04 -43.57
CA ASN A 477 16.24 -27.17 -44.02
C ASN A 477 15.77 -25.74 -44.42
N LYS A 478 16.69 -24.84 -44.81
CA LYS A 478 16.39 -23.43 -45.16
C LYS A 478 16.15 -23.19 -46.66
N LYS A 479 15.22 -22.29 -47.02
CA LYS A 479 15.51 -21.01 -47.72
C LYS A 479 14.26 -20.12 -47.94
N ASP A 480 14.53 -18.82 -48.09
CA ASP A 480 13.79 -17.72 -48.78
C ASP A 480 12.25 -17.63 -48.62
N GLY A 481 11.62 -16.46 -48.42
CA GLY A 481 12.06 -15.06 -48.30
C GLY A 481 10.84 -14.14 -48.15
N VAL A 482 11.03 -12.83 -47.87
CA VAL A 482 10.01 -11.83 -47.45
C VAL A 482 9.63 -11.89 -45.95
N CYS A 483 9.91 -10.79 -45.24
CA CYS A 483 9.62 -10.64 -43.81
C CYS A 483 8.41 -9.71 -43.60
N GLY A 484 7.22 -10.29 -43.40
CA GLY A 484 6.08 -9.55 -42.84
C GLY A 484 6.25 -9.32 -41.33
N PRO A 485 5.59 -8.30 -40.74
CA PRO A 485 5.61 -8.12 -39.29
C PRO A 485 5.05 -9.38 -38.62
N PRO A 486 5.72 -9.92 -37.58
CA PRO A 486 5.28 -11.17 -36.96
C PRO A 486 3.87 -11.01 -36.37
N PRO A 487 2.96 -11.96 -36.61
CA PRO A 487 1.61 -11.88 -36.06
C PRO A 487 1.69 -11.80 -34.54
N SER A 488 0.97 -10.85 -33.95
CA SER A 488 1.01 -10.60 -32.51
C SER A 488 0.57 -11.85 -31.76
N LYS A 489 1.54 -12.57 -31.17
CA LYS A 489 1.26 -13.72 -30.32
C LYS A 489 0.33 -13.25 -29.20
N LYS A 490 -0.93 -13.68 -29.23
CA LYS A 490 -1.87 -13.50 -28.12
C LYS A 490 -1.17 -14.01 -26.86
N MET A 491 -0.86 -13.10 -25.95
CA MET A 491 -0.12 -13.44 -24.74
C MET A 491 -1.00 -14.36 -23.90
N LYS A 492 -0.68 -15.66 -23.86
CA LYS A 492 -1.39 -16.60 -23.00
C LYS A 492 -1.12 -16.19 -21.56
N LEU A 493 -2.13 -15.62 -20.89
CA LEU A 493 -2.15 -15.50 -19.44
C LEU A 493 -2.26 -16.90 -18.86
N PHE A 494 -1.12 -17.56 -18.66
CA PHE A 494 -1.03 -18.70 -17.76
C PHE A 494 -1.24 -18.20 -16.33
N GLY A 495 -1.91 -19.00 -15.51
CA GLY A 495 -2.47 -18.58 -14.22
C GLY A 495 -1.46 -17.84 -13.32
N PHE A 496 -1.90 -16.73 -12.74
CA PHE A 496 -1.11 -15.99 -11.76
C PHE A 496 -0.91 -16.84 -10.50
N LYS A 497 0.25 -16.71 -9.84
CA LYS A 497 0.61 -17.44 -8.61
C LYS A 497 -0.14 -16.99 -7.34
N GLU A 498 -1.21 -16.20 -7.46
CA GLU A 498 -1.98 -15.70 -6.33
C GLU A 498 -3.36 -16.33 -6.31
N ASP A 499 -3.83 -16.72 -5.12
CA ASP A 499 -5.13 -17.37 -4.95
C ASP A 499 -6.26 -16.48 -5.48
N PRO A 500 -7.23 -17.04 -6.23
CA PRO A 500 -8.32 -16.26 -6.80
C PRO A 500 -9.21 -15.65 -5.70
N PHE A 501 -9.66 -14.42 -5.94
CA PHE A 501 -10.63 -13.73 -5.10
C PHE A 501 -12.03 -14.30 -5.35
N VAL A 502 -12.49 -15.18 -4.46
CA VAL A 502 -13.78 -15.90 -4.57
C VAL A 502 -14.83 -15.18 -3.74
N PHE A 503 -15.86 -14.64 -4.37
CA PHE A 503 -17.03 -14.08 -3.68
C PHE A 503 -17.89 -15.18 -3.05
N LEU A 504 -18.52 -14.89 -1.92
CA LEU A 504 -19.53 -15.78 -1.33
C LEU A 504 -20.82 -15.74 -2.16
N SER A 505 -21.57 -16.84 -2.16
CA SER A 505 -22.93 -16.90 -2.70
C SER A 505 -23.95 -16.33 -1.70
N GLU A 506 -25.16 -16.03 -2.17
CA GLU A 506 -26.25 -15.52 -1.33
C GLU A 506 -26.67 -16.49 -0.22
N ASP A 507 -26.48 -17.78 -0.45
CA ASP A 507 -26.91 -18.90 0.39
C ASP A 507 -25.70 -19.67 0.97
N ASP A 508 -24.51 -19.05 1.03
CA ASP A 508 -23.33 -19.68 1.63
C ASP A 508 -23.60 -20.00 3.12
N SER A 509 -23.56 -21.29 3.46
CA SER A 509 -23.91 -21.81 4.79
C SER A 509 -23.05 -21.26 5.92
N LEU A 510 -21.89 -20.65 5.61
CA LEU A 510 -21.06 -19.97 6.59
C LEU A 510 -21.67 -18.64 7.09
N PHE A 511 -22.58 -18.01 6.33
CA PHE A 511 -23.11 -16.69 6.68
C PHE A 511 -24.23 -16.74 7.72
N SER A 512 -25.12 -17.74 7.68
CA SER A 512 -26.25 -17.84 8.62
C SER A 512 -25.84 -17.83 10.11
N PRO A 513 -24.80 -18.56 10.55
CA PRO A 513 -24.28 -18.45 11.92
C PRO A 513 -23.73 -17.05 12.25
N ILE A 514 -23.06 -16.38 11.31
CA ILE A 514 -22.51 -15.02 11.50
C ILE A 514 -23.65 -14.01 11.66
N GLN A 515 -24.64 -14.05 10.76
CA GLN A 515 -25.81 -13.19 10.78
C GLN A 515 -26.59 -13.34 12.09
N THR A 516 -26.80 -14.59 12.54
CA THR A 516 -27.50 -14.89 13.80
C THR A 516 -26.71 -14.42 15.02
N PHE A 517 -25.40 -14.69 15.07
CA PHE A 517 -24.56 -14.41 16.24
C PHE A 517 -24.32 -12.91 16.48
N TYR A 518 -24.20 -12.11 15.43
CA TYR A 518 -24.02 -10.65 15.52
C TYR A 518 -25.32 -9.84 15.33
N ALA A 519 -26.45 -10.52 15.09
CA ALA A 519 -27.72 -9.92 14.64
C ALA A 519 -27.50 -8.91 13.50
N LEU A 520 -26.86 -9.37 12.41
CA LEU A 520 -26.52 -8.49 11.30
C LEU A 520 -27.79 -7.94 10.63
N ASP A 521 -27.79 -6.62 10.42
CA ASP A 521 -28.88 -5.90 9.76
C ASP A 521 -29.16 -6.45 8.34
N PRO A 522 -30.44 -6.58 7.91
CA PRO A 522 -30.78 -7.10 6.58
C PRO A 522 -30.21 -6.31 5.39
N SER A 523 -29.82 -5.04 5.58
CA SER A 523 -29.15 -4.21 4.56
C SER A 523 -27.67 -4.56 4.36
N PHE A 524 -27.08 -5.40 5.22
CA PHE A 524 -25.68 -5.79 5.15
C PHE A 524 -25.35 -6.40 3.77
N PRO A 525 -24.34 -5.88 3.04
CA PRO A 525 -24.07 -6.28 1.66
C PRO A 525 -23.31 -7.62 1.59
N LYS A 526 -23.98 -8.74 1.94
CA LYS A 526 -23.41 -10.09 2.02
C LYS A 526 -22.61 -10.51 0.77
N MET A 527 -23.05 -10.07 -0.41
CA MET A 527 -22.42 -10.37 -1.69
C MET A 527 -21.04 -9.71 -1.88
N ASN A 528 -20.70 -8.67 -1.10
CA ASN A 528 -19.39 -8.01 -1.13
C ASN A 528 -18.33 -8.77 -0.32
N LEU A 529 -18.68 -9.88 0.32
CA LEU A 529 -17.75 -10.75 1.01
C LEU A 529 -17.01 -11.67 0.03
N LEU A 530 -15.71 -11.81 0.25
CA LEU A 530 -14.83 -12.68 -0.53
C LEU A 530 -13.82 -13.41 0.35
N THR A 531 -13.21 -14.45 -0.20
CA THR A 531 -12.08 -15.19 0.38
C THR A 531 -10.96 -15.36 -0.66
N ARG A 532 -9.75 -15.66 -0.18
CA ARG A 532 -8.56 -16.01 -1.00
C ARG A 532 -8.35 -17.52 -1.08
N THR A 533 -9.41 -18.31 -1.17
CA THR A 533 -9.29 -19.79 -1.22
C THR A 533 -10.56 -20.40 -1.81
N GLN A 534 -10.43 -21.22 -2.86
CA GLN A 534 -11.53 -21.99 -3.43
C GLN A 534 -11.88 -23.23 -2.59
N GLU A 535 -10.86 -23.95 -2.12
CA GLU A 535 -11.03 -25.26 -1.48
C GLU A 535 -10.70 -25.25 0.02
N GLY A 536 -11.38 -26.10 0.79
CA GLY A 536 -11.14 -26.27 2.22
C GLY A 536 -11.74 -25.18 3.13
N LYS A 537 -11.28 -25.15 4.39
CA LYS A 537 -11.84 -24.25 5.42
C LYS A 537 -11.41 -22.78 5.19
N LYS A 538 -12.30 -21.96 4.62
CA LYS A 538 -12.16 -20.49 4.50
C LYS A 538 -11.70 -19.89 5.83
N ARG A 539 -10.44 -19.41 5.90
CA ARG A 539 -9.78 -18.96 7.15
C ARG A 539 -10.04 -17.49 7.50
N GLN A 540 -10.23 -16.64 6.49
CA GLN A 540 -10.45 -15.20 6.62
C GLN A 540 -11.52 -14.79 5.61
N LEU A 541 -12.40 -13.87 6.01
CA LEU A 541 -13.34 -13.23 5.10
C LEU A 541 -12.91 -11.77 4.93
N TYR A 542 -12.84 -11.33 3.68
CA TYR A 542 -12.56 -9.95 3.31
C TYR A 542 -13.80 -9.31 2.73
N MET A 543 -13.86 -7.97 2.77
CA MET A 543 -14.97 -7.19 2.25
C MET A 543 -14.45 -6.07 1.34
N VAL A 544 -15.16 -5.83 0.24
CA VAL A 544 -14.88 -4.78 -0.76
C VAL A 544 -16.07 -3.84 -0.92
N SER A 545 -15.89 -2.71 -1.61
CA SER A 545 -17.02 -1.90 -2.07
C SER A 545 -17.81 -2.61 -3.19
N LYS A 546 -19.07 -2.22 -3.36
CA LYS A 546 -19.98 -2.70 -4.42
C LYS A 546 -19.34 -2.56 -5.81
N GLU A 547 -18.67 -1.44 -6.07
CA GLU A 547 -18.05 -1.19 -7.38
C GLU A 547 -16.71 -1.90 -7.58
N ILE A 548 -15.91 -2.10 -6.51
CA ILE A 548 -14.75 -3.00 -6.60
C ILE A 548 -15.18 -4.44 -6.92
N ARG A 549 -16.27 -4.94 -6.31
CA ARG A 549 -16.91 -6.22 -6.70
C ARG A 549 -17.34 -6.24 -8.17
N ASN A 550 -17.98 -5.15 -8.63
CA ASN A 550 -18.42 -4.99 -10.02
C ASN A 550 -17.26 -5.10 -11.01
N VAL A 551 -16.12 -4.45 -10.71
CA VAL A 551 -14.89 -4.53 -11.51
C VAL A 551 -14.27 -5.93 -11.46
N LEU A 552 -14.14 -6.54 -10.29
CA LEU A 552 -13.52 -7.87 -10.13
C LEU A 552 -14.26 -8.95 -10.94
N LEU A 553 -15.59 -9.02 -10.80
CA LEU A 553 -16.42 -10.02 -11.50
C LEU A 553 -16.43 -9.86 -13.03
N ASN A 554 -16.11 -8.68 -13.55
CA ASN A 554 -16.10 -8.40 -14.99
C ASN A 554 -14.70 -8.48 -15.63
N ASN A 555 -13.63 -8.64 -14.84
CA ASN A 555 -12.24 -8.55 -15.33
C ASN A 555 -11.27 -9.58 -14.72
N SER A 556 -11.75 -10.63 -14.07
CA SER A 556 -10.94 -11.70 -13.47
C SER A 556 -9.85 -12.26 -14.40
N GLU A 557 -10.18 -12.49 -15.68
CA GLU A 557 -9.23 -12.98 -16.70
C GLU A 557 -8.21 -11.94 -17.20
N LYS A 558 -8.44 -10.65 -16.92
CA LYS A 558 -7.65 -9.52 -17.47
C LYS A 558 -6.75 -8.85 -16.45
N LEU A 559 -7.09 -8.95 -15.16
CA LEU A 559 -6.42 -8.25 -14.08
C LEU A 559 -5.51 -9.17 -13.28
N LYS A 560 -4.24 -8.76 -13.12
CA LYS A 560 -3.36 -9.30 -12.09
C LYS A 560 -3.58 -8.51 -10.80
N VAL A 561 -4.56 -8.93 -10.00
CA VAL A 561 -4.85 -8.34 -8.68
C VAL A 561 -3.92 -8.93 -7.62
N ILE A 562 -3.29 -8.05 -6.83
CA ILE A 562 -2.35 -8.42 -5.74
C ILE A 562 -3.05 -8.37 -4.37
N ASN A 563 -3.90 -7.36 -4.19
CA ASN A 563 -4.71 -7.23 -2.98
C ASN A 563 -5.95 -6.38 -3.24
N THR A 564 -7.06 -6.76 -2.64
CA THR A 564 -8.26 -5.93 -2.58
C THR A 564 -9.05 -6.27 -1.31
N GLY A 565 -9.82 -5.30 -0.84
CA GLY A 565 -10.64 -5.42 0.36
C GLY A 565 -9.88 -5.45 1.69
N ILE A 566 -10.67 -5.46 2.76
CA ILE A 566 -10.23 -5.42 4.17
C ILE A 566 -10.68 -6.68 4.89
N LYS A 567 -9.93 -7.12 5.91
CA LYS A 567 -10.30 -8.32 6.68
C LYS A 567 -11.39 -7.97 7.69
N VAL A 568 -12.58 -8.52 7.49
CA VAL A 568 -13.76 -8.28 8.36
C VAL A 568 -13.94 -9.37 9.41
N TRP A 569 -13.70 -10.64 9.04
CA TRP A 569 -13.75 -11.78 9.97
C TRP A 569 -12.55 -12.71 9.84
N SER A 570 -12.18 -13.34 10.94
CA SER A 570 -11.20 -14.43 10.99
C SER A 570 -11.84 -15.67 11.60
N ARG A 571 -11.63 -16.86 11.02
CA ARG A 571 -12.14 -18.11 11.59
C ARG A 571 -11.42 -18.40 12.92
N ASN A 572 -12.18 -18.78 13.94
CA ASN A 572 -11.68 -19.33 15.18
C ASN A 572 -12.31 -20.72 15.37
N SER A 573 -11.50 -21.78 15.40
CA SER A 573 -12.00 -23.16 15.50
C SER A 573 -12.87 -23.38 16.74
N ASP A 574 -12.48 -22.80 17.87
CA ASP A 574 -13.19 -22.93 19.14
C ASP A 574 -14.53 -22.17 19.12
N GLY A 575 -14.68 -21.18 18.22
CA GLY A 575 -15.90 -20.39 18.07
C GLY A 575 -17.12 -21.21 17.64
N GLU A 576 -16.90 -22.33 16.93
CA GLU A 576 -17.95 -23.28 16.54
C GLU A 576 -18.69 -23.83 17.78
N GLN A 577 -18.02 -23.98 18.92
CA GLN A 577 -18.63 -24.42 20.20
C GLN A 577 -19.50 -23.35 20.88
N PHE A 578 -19.33 -22.08 20.50
CA PHE A 578 -20.04 -20.93 21.07
C PHE A 578 -21.04 -20.30 20.08
N GLY A 579 -21.35 -21.01 18.99
CA GLY A 579 -22.38 -20.63 18.01
C GLY A 579 -21.88 -19.85 16.77
N CYS A 580 -20.60 -19.46 16.69
CA CYS A 580 -20.07 -18.81 15.50
C CYS A 580 -18.58 -19.10 15.27
N ALA A 581 -18.27 -19.72 14.12
CA ALA A 581 -16.92 -20.04 13.69
C ALA A 581 -16.02 -18.81 13.42
N PHE A 582 -16.57 -17.60 13.40
CA PHE A 582 -15.87 -16.39 12.96
C PHE A 582 -15.88 -15.30 14.04
N ARG A 583 -14.69 -14.78 14.37
CA ARG A 583 -14.53 -13.58 15.20
C ARG A 583 -14.34 -12.34 14.33
N LEU A 584 -14.79 -11.19 14.83
CA LEU A 584 -14.54 -9.88 14.22
C LEU A 584 -13.03 -9.62 14.11
N ALA A 585 -12.62 -8.86 13.09
CA ALA A 585 -11.25 -8.37 12.92
C ALA A 585 -11.20 -6.84 13.01
N GLN A 586 -10.26 -6.30 13.79
CA GLN A 586 -10.12 -4.85 14.05
C GLN A 586 -9.91 -4.03 12.77
N GLU A 587 -9.25 -4.60 11.75
CA GLU A 587 -9.09 -4.01 10.41
C GLU A 587 -10.42 -3.72 9.69
N GLY A 588 -11.52 -4.39 10.05
CA GLY A 588 -12.83 -4.23 9.41
C GLY A 588 -13.91 -3.67 10.33
N ILE A 589 -13.61 -3.33 11.58
CA ILE A 589 -14.66 -3.07 12.58
C ILE A 589 -15.51 -1.84 12.25
N TYR A 590 -14.89 -0.72 11.82
CA TYR A 590 -15.59 0.49 11.42
C TYR A 590 -16.51 0.28 10.20
N THR A 591 -16.21 -0.72 9.36
CA THR A 591 -17.01 -1.09 8.18
C THR A 591 -18.14 -2.08 8.49
N LEU A 592 -18.00 -2.89 9.55
CA LEU A 592 -19.03 -3.81 10.02
C LEU A 592 -19.99 -3.18 11.04
N TYR A 593 -19.47 -2.32 11.91
CA TYR A 593 -20.18 -1.79 13.08
C TYR A 593 -21.58 -1.22 12.78
N PRO A 594 -21.81 -0.44 11.70
CA PRO A 594 -23.15 0.07 11.35
C PRO A 594 -24.22 -1.00 11.06
N PHE A 595 -23.85 -2.28 10.96
CA PHE A 595 -24.79 -3.39 10.73
C PHE A 595 -24.86 -4.39 11.89
N ILE A 596 -24.10 -4.20 12.97
CA ILE A 596 -24.08 -5.13 14.12
C ILE A 596 -25.11 -4.65 15.15
N ASN A 597 -26.18 -5.42 15.38
CA ASN A 597 -27.21 -5.06 16.36
C ASN A 597 -27.13 -5.83 17.69
N ALA A 598 -26.23 -6.82 17.81
CA ALA A 598 -26.06 -7.62 19.03
C ALA A 598 -24.59 -7.74 19.45
N ARG A 599 -24.40 -8.11 20.72
CA ARG A 599 -23.08 -8.33 21.35
C ARG A 599 -22.17 -7.09 21.38
N ILE A 600 -22.78 -5.90 21.38
CA ILE A 600 -22.13 -4.63 21.71
C ILE A 600 -22.13 -4.48 23.24
N VAL A 601 -21.00 -4.06 23.80
CA VAL A 601 -20.80 -3.77 25.23
C VAL A 601 -20.29 -2.35 25.36
N ASN A 602 -21.09 -1.48 25.98
CA ASN A 602 -20.73 -0.09 26.26
C ASN A 602 -19.82 -0.05 27.50
N ALA A 603 -18.64 0.55 27.34
CA ALA A 603 -17.56 0.57 28.32
C ALA A 603 -17.18 2.01 28.69
N SER A 604 -16.86 2.25 29.96
CA SER A 604 -16.32 3.54 30.40
C SER A 604 -14.91 3.77 29.85
N ILE A 605 -14.44 5.02 29.85
CA ILE A 605 -13.06 5.33 29.47
C ILE A 605 -12.05 4.66 30.43
N GLU A 606 -12.44 4.40 31.69
CA GLU A 606 -11.70 3.59 32.66
C GLU A 606 -11.65 2.10 32.27
N ASP A 607 -12.78 1.51 31.88
CA ASP A 607 -12.83 0.12 31.38
C ASP A 607 -11.97 -0.04 30.12
N VAL A 608 -12.01 0.92 29.19
CA VAL A 608 -11.18 0.90 27.98
C VAL A 608 -9.69 1.03 28.31
N LYS A 609 -9.30 1.87 29.31
CA LYS A 609 -7.91 1.90 29.82
C LYS A 609 -7.49 0.53 30.37
N VAL A 610 -8.34 -0.18 31.13
CA VAL A 610 -8.05 -1.53 31.65
C VAL A 610 -7.94 -2.56 30.51
N LEU A 611 -8.89 -2.57 29.58
CA LEU A 611 -8.96 -3.49 28.43
C LEU A 611 -7.82 -3.31 27.41
N LEU A 612 -7.19 -2.13 27.38
CA LEU A 612 -6.02 -1.85 26.56
C LEU A 612 -4.70 -2.04 27.34
N THR A 613 -4.68 -1.90 28.67
CA THR A 613 -3.48 -2.10 29.48
C THR A 613 -3.22 -3.58 29.77
N GLU A 614 -4.26 -4.36 30.07
CA GLU A 614 -4.15 -5.79 30.38
C GLU A 614 -4.51 -6.67 29.17
N GLU A 615 -3.77 -7.77 28.99
CA GLU A 615 -3.98 -8.71 27.87
C GLU A 615 -5.30 -9.51 28.00
N ASN A 616 -5.71 -9.83 29.23
CA ASN A 616 -6.90 -10.63 29.54
C ASN A 616 -7.48 -10.26 30.93
N PRO A 617 -7.91 -8.99 31.17
CA PRO A 617 -8.43 -8.60 32.48
C PRO A 617 -9.62 -9.46 32.92
N PHE A 618 -9.64 -9.80 34.21
CA PHE A 618 -10.79 -10.46 34.83
C PHE A 618 -11.98 -9.51 34.90
N LEU A 619 -13.19 -10.04 34.74
CA LEU A 619 -14.44 -9.26 34.81
C LEU A 619 -14.59 -8.49 36.14
N SER A 620 -13.98 -8.97 37.22
CA SER A 620 -13.94 -8.29 38.53
C SER A 620 -13.19 -6.96 38.54
N LYS A 621 -12.29 -6.70 37.57
CA LYS A 621 -11.57 -5.43 37.42
C LYS A 621 -12.36 -4.36 36.65
N LEU A 622 -13.45 -4.73 36.01
CA LEU A 622 -14.27 -3.85 35.18
C LEU A 622 -15.45 -3.29 35.97
N SER A 623 -16.07 -2.23 35.44
CA SER A 623 -17.26 -1.58 35.99
C SER A 623 -18.42 -2.56 36.25
N ASN A 624 -19.37 -2.16 37.10
CA ASN A 624 -20.58 -2.96 37.34
C ASN A 624 -21.47 -2.97 36.09
N GLU A 625 -21.39 -1.90 35.31
CA GLU A 625 -22.12 -1.60 34.08
C GLU A 625 -21.69 -2.58 32.97
N VAL A 626 -20.38 -2.72 32.73
CA VAL A 626 -19.84 -3.74 31.82
C VAL A 626 -20.14 -5.15 32.34
N ARG A 627 -19.92 -5.41 33.64
CA ARG A 627 -20.24 -6.72 34.26
C ARG A 627 -21.71 -7.11 34.11
N ASN A 628 -22.64 -6.17 34.18
CA ASN A 628 -24.07 -6.45 34.05
C ASN A 628 -24.48 -6.71 32.61
N GLN A 629 -23.90 -6.00 31.64
CA GLN A 629 -24.10 -6.28 30.21
C GLN A 629 -23.61 -7.69 29.83
N VAL A 630 -22.39 -8.06 30.21
CA VAL A 630 -21.80 -9.36 29.78
C VAL A 630 -22.39 -10.58 30.48
N LYS A 631 -23.01 -10.44 31.67
CA LYS A 631 -23.68 -11.56 32.37
C LYS A 631 -24.78 -12.23 31.53
N ALA A 632 -25.43 -11.48 30.66
CA ALA A 632 -26.50 -11.97 29.78
C ALA A 632 -25.98 -12.51 28.44
N MET A 633 -24.66 -12.43 28.16
CA MET A 633 -24.07 -12.79 26.87
C MET A 633 -23.36 -14.14 26.94
N ALA A 634 -23.61 -14.99 25.93
CA ALA A 634 -22.79 -16.18 25.71
C ALA A 634 -21.33 -15.81 25.39
N MET A 635 -20.38 -16.67 25.74
CA MET A 635 -18.95 -16.52 25.41
C MET A 635 -18.72 -16.31 23.90
N GLY A 636 -17.56 -15.75 23.55
CA GLY A 636 -17.15 -15.55 22.16
C GLY A 636 -16.88 -14.08 21.81
N SER A 637 -16.79 -13.81 20.50
CA SER A 637 -16.45 -12.47 20.00
C SER A 637 -17.54 -11.44 20.33
N ILE A 638 -17.13 -10.20 20.64
CA ILE A 638 -18.02 -9.06 20.96
C ILE A 638 -17.49 -7.78 20.31
N VAL A 639 -18.31 -6.72 20.33
CA VAL A 639 -17.88 -5.33 20.12
C VAL A 639 -17.77 -4.63 21.48
N LEU A 640 -16.69 -3.91 21.70
CA LEU A 640 -16.49 -3.01 22.84
C LEU A 640 -16.59 -1.58 22.31
N GLN A 641 -17.49 -0.78 22.89
CA GLN A 641 -17.77 0.58 22.44
C GLN A 641 -17.58 1.57 23.58
N TYR A 642 -16.91 2.68 23.28
CA TYR A 642 -16.92 3.90 24.09
C TYR A 642 -17.53 5.02 23.25
N GLU A 643 -18.52 5.71 23.81
CA GLU A 643 -19.08 6.95 23.26
C GLU A 643 -18.62 8.14 24.10
N PRO A 644 -18.27 9.28 23.47
CA PRO A 644 -17.87 10.48 24.21
C PRO A 644 -19.05 11.08 24.97
N ASP A 645 -18.82 11.47 26.22
CA ASP A 645 -19.83 12.15 27.04
C ASP A 645 -19.85 13.66 26.70
N PRO A 646 -20.92 14.19 26.07
CA PRO A 646 -20.99 15.59 25.66
C PRO A 646 -21.06 16.56 26.86
N THR A 647 -21.29 16.06 28.08
CA THR A 647 -21.25 16.87 29.30
C THR A 647 -19.83 17.04 29.87
N LYS A 648 -18.84 16.29 29.36
CA LYS A 648 -17.45 16.28 29.84
C LYS A 648 -16.47 16.65 28.71
N PRO A 649 -16.34 17.95 28.35
CA PRO A 649 -15.48 18.39 27.25
C PRO A 649 -13.98 18.07 27.46
N ASP A 650 -13.53 17.95 28.72
CA ASP A 650 -12.15 17.56 29.07
C ASP A 650 -11.87 16.05 28.92
N SER A 651 -12.89 15.24 28.56
CA SER A 651 -12.75 13.81 28.28
C SER A 651 -12.54 13.53 26.79
N LEU A 652 -12.19 12.30 26.43
CA LEU A 652 -11.91 11.94 25.03
C LEU A 652 -13.16 12.08 24.15
N GLN A 653 -13.12 13.00 23.18
CA GLN A 653 -14.27 13.38 22.34
C GLN A 653 -14.48 12.50 21.10
N CYS A 654 -13.66 11.46 20.87
CA CYS A 654 -13.87 10.49 19.81
C CYS A 654 -14.43 9.16 20.34
N SER A 655 -15.44 8.61 19.67
CA SER A 655 -15.92 7.25 19.89
C SER A 655 -14.84 6.22 19.55
N ILE A 656 -14.66 5.21 20.41
CA ILE A 656 -13.74 4.09 20.14
C ILE A 656 -14.56 2.82 19.94
N VAL A 657 -14.28 2.06 18.88
CA VAL A 657 -14.89 0.75 18.62
C VAL A 657 -13.79 -0.31 18.51
N LEU A 658 -13.80 -1.30 19.41
CA LEU A 658 -12.80 -2.37 19.48
C LEU A 658 -13.44 -3.75 19.33
N CYS A 659 -12.80 -4.63 18.57
CA CYS A 659 -13.10 -6.05 18.58
C CYS A 659 -12.68 -6.68 19.92
N GLY A 660 -13.56 -7.48 20.53
CA GLY A 660 -13.27 -8.18 21.78
C GLY A 660 -13.62 -9.66 21.79
N TRP A 661 -13.28 -10.32 22.90
CA TRP A 661 -13.67 -11.69 23.23
C TRP A 661 -14.07 -11.82 24.71
N LEU A 662 -15.29 -12.32 24.94
CA LEU A 662 -15.83 -12.65 26.25
C LEU A 662 -15.49 -14.10 26.59
N GLY A 663 -14.65 -14.29 27.61
CA GLY A 663 -14.40 -15.57 28.25
C GLY A 663 -15.36 -15.81 29.43
N LYS A 664 -15.20 -16.95 30.13
CA LYS A 664 -16.04 -17.30 31.29
C LYS A 664 -15.88 -16.35 32.48
N THR A 665 -14.69 -15.77 32.65
CA THR A 665 -14.33 -14.90 33.80
C THR A 665 -13.49 -13.69 33.40
N SER A 666 -13.21 -13.50 32.11
CA SER A 666 -12.30 -12.48 31.57
C SER A 666 -12.83 -11.86 30.28
N LEU A 667 -12.33 -10.67 29.95
CA LEU A 667 -12.68 -9.92 28.75
C LEU A 667 -11.40 -9.46 28.06
N ARG A 668 -11.24 -9.69 26.77
CA ARG A 668 -10.04 -9.32 26.00
C ARG A 668 -10.39 -8.39 24.85
N ALA A 669 -9.58 -7.35 24.65
CA ALA A 669 -9.59 -6.55 23.42
C ALA A 669 -8.56 -7.10 22.40
N PHE A 670 -8.97 -7.27 21.14
CA PHE A 670 -8.13 -7.73 20.03
C PHE A 670 -7.55 -6.54 19.22
N VAL A 671 -6.86 -5.65 19.93
CA VAL A 671 -6.27 -4.42 19.38
C VAL A 671 -4.77 -4.61 19.12
N ALA A 672 -4.28 -4.13 17.98
CA ALA A 672 -2.86 -4.23 17.64
C ALA A 672 -1.99 -3.44 18.64
N LYS A 673 -0.77 -3.91 18.93
CA LYS A 673 0.14 -3.32 19.95
C LYS A 673 0.29 -1.80 19.81
N ASN A 674 0.41 -1.28 18.60
CA ASN A 674 0.63 0.15 18.37
C ASN A 674 -0.68 0.96 18.43
N GLU A 675 -1.77 0.39 17.90
CA GLU A 675 -3.12 0.95 17.99
C GLU A 675 -3.58 1.08 19.46
N ARG A 676 -3.22 0.09 20.29
CA ARG A 676 -3.36 0.09 21.75
C ARG A 676 -2.58 1.26 22.40
N LEU A 677 -1.34 1.49 21.98
CA LEU A 677 -0.53 2.63 22.46
C LEU A 677 -1.12 3.97 22.03
N HIS A 678 -1.72 4.05 20.84
CA HIS A 678 -2.41 5.23 20.33
C HIS A 678 -3.65 5.57 21.18
N TYR A 679 -4.61 4.66 21.32
CA TYR A 679 -5.82 4.90 22.13
C TYR A 679 -5.47 5.22 23.60
N LEU A 680 -4.52 4.50 24.22
CA LEU A 680 -4.07 4.79 25.59
C LEU A 680 -3.51 6.22 25.70
N ARG A 681 -2.75 6.69 24.71
CA ARG A 681 -2.20 8.04 24.64
C ARG A 681 -3.28 9.12 24.46
N MET A 682 -4.30 8.87 23.62
CA MET A 682 -5.47 9.76 23.49
C MET A 682 -6.21 9.92 24.82
N MET A 683 -6.29 8.84 25.62
CA MET A 683 -6.85 8.84 26.97
C MET A 683 -5.87 9.35 28.05
N GLY A 684 -4.78 10.02 27.67
CA GLY A 684 -3.79 10.64 28.58
C GLY A 684 -2.78 9.68 29.22
N VAL A 685 -2.81 8.38 28.92
CA VAL A 685 -1.95 7.37 29.57
C VAL A 685 -0.59 7.27 28.90
N GLU A 686 0.48 7.68 29.58
CA GLU A 686 1.85 7.54 29.10
C GLU A 686 2.40 6.10 29.25
N VAL A 687 2.27 5.30 28.19
CA VAL A 687 2.86 3.95 28.14
C VAL A 687 4.35 4.01 27.76
N PHE A 688 5.22 4.42 28.69
CA PHE A 688 6.66 4.33 28.50
C PHE A 688 7.19 2.92 28.79
N LYS A 689 7.74 2.27 27.75
CA LYS A 689 8.80 1.27 27.97
C LYS A 689 10.05 2.01 28.47
N ALA A 690 10.16 2.17 29.78
CA ALA A 690 11.48 2.27 30.39
C ALA A 690 12.29 1.03 29.97
N LYS A 691 13.58 1.20 29.65
CA LYS A 691 14.48 0.08 29.35
C LYS A 691 14.74 -0.69 30.65
N ARG A 692 13.86 -1.66 30.96
CA ARG A 692 14.09 -2.69 31.99
C ARG A 692 15.41 -3.41 31.64
N LYS A 693 16.41 -3.33 32.51
CA LYS A 693 17.71 -4.03 32.39
C LYS A 693 17.59 -5.54 32.68
N GLU A 694 16.42 -6.13 32.41
CA GLU A 694 16.07 -7.50 32.78
C GLU A 694 16.26 -8.45 31.58
N GLU A 695 16.09 -7.96 30.34
CA GLU A 695 16.35 -8.70 29.09
C GLU A 695 17.86 -9.05 28.87
N ASP A 696 18.76 -8.53 29.73
CA ASP A 696 20.21 -8.86 29.77
C ASP A 696 20.58 -9.92 30.82
N VAL A 697 19.62 -10.41 31.62
CA VAL A 697 19.85 -11.45 32.64
C VAL A 697 19.51 -12.85 32.09
N GLU A 698 18.34 -13.01 31.46
CA GLU A 698 17.93 -14.31 30.90
C GLU A 698 18.93 -14.81 29.83
N ARG A 699 19.43 -13.91 28.95
CA ARG A 699 20.45 -14.28 27.95
C ARG A 699 21.77 -14.79 28.54
N LYS A 700 22.13 -14.38 29.76
CA LYS A 700 23.34 -14.87 30.42
C LYS A 700 23.19 -16.25 31.04
N THR A 701 21.97 -16.79 31.08
CA THR A 701 21.70 -18.14 31.60
C THR A 701 21.61 -19.19 30.48
N GLU A 702 21.61 -18.78 29.21
CA GLU A 702 21.57 -19.67 28.04
C GLU A 702 22.93 -19.79 27.31
N GLU A 703 23.94 -18.97 27.64
CA GLU A 703 25.25 -18.97 26.96
C GLU A 703 26.35 -19.84 27.63
N GLU A 704 26.16 -20.33 28.86
CA GLU A 704 27.17 -21.14 29.57
C GLU A 704 27.14 -22.65 29.19
N ASP A 705 26.05 -23.18 28.61
CA ASP A 705 25.88 -24.61 28.30
C ASP A 705 26.42 -25.04 26.90
N ALA A 706 27.15 -24.17 26.19
CA ALA A 706 27.40 -24.34 24.75
C ALA A 706 28.88 -24.29 24.26
N GLU A 707 29.89 -24.29 25.13
CA GLU A 707 31.31 -24.42 24.69
C GLU A 707 31.66 -25.85 24.25
N GLY A 708 31.35 -26.19 22.98
CA GLY A 708 31.22 -27.58 22.54
C GLY A 708 32.01 -28.09 21.33
N LYS A 709 32.61 -27.24 20.46
CA LYS A 709 33.66 -27.61 19.47
C LYS A 709 34.12 -26.44 18.56
N THR A 710 35.33 -26.58 18.02
CA THR A 710 36.04 -25.60 17.17
C THR A 710 35.92 -25.89 15.67
N ALA A 711 35.89 -24.84 14.82
CA ALA A 711 36.82 -24.63 13.69
C ALA A 711 36.45 -23.45 12.75
N ILE A 712 37.30 -22.41 12.73
CA ILE A 712 37.90 -21.72 11.58
C ILE A 712 37.15 -21.75 10.21
N ASP A 713 36.74 -20.57 9.69
CA ASP A 713 37.43 -19.91 8.55
C ASP A 713 37.05 -18.40 8.41
N THR A 714 37.35 -17.74 7.28
CA THR A 714 37.83 -16.35 7.25
C THR A 714 37.00 -15.30 6.46
N ALA A 715 37.16 -14.04 6.91
CA ALA A 715 37.23 -12.80 6.11
C ALA A 715 36.05 -12.36 5.20
N GLY A 716 35.02 -11.78 5.82
CA GLY A 716 34.71 -10.33 5.76
C GLY A 716 34.64 -9.54 4.42
N GLN A 717 33.53 -8.82 4.25
CA GLN A 717 33.48 -7.48 3.65
C GLN A 717 32.28 -6.70 4.23
N VAL A 718 32.42 -5.38 4.45
CA VAL A 718 31.35 -4.54 5.01
C VAL A 718 30.56 -3.88 3.88
N VAL A 719 29.25 -4.13 3.85
CA VAL A 719 28.28 -3.43 2.99
C VAL A 719 27.11 -3.01 3.89
N GLU A 720 26.98 -1.71 4.17
CA GLU A 720 25.84 -1.17 4.92
C GLU A 720 24.61 -0.99 3.99
N GLU A 721 24.04 -2.11 3.52
CA GLU A 721 22.67 -2.13 2.98
C GLU A 721 21.67 -2.45 4.10
N MET A 722 20.56 -1.72 4.15
CA MET A 722 19.50 -1.93 5.13
C MET A 722 18.57 -3.08 4.70
N ASP A 723 18.95 -4.33 4.98
CA ASP A 723 18.09 -5.48 4.69
C ASP A 723 16.85 -5.55 5.59
N LEU A 724 15.71 -5.90 5.00
CA LEU A 724 14.40 -6.06 5.64
C LEU A 724 14.12 -7.55 5.94
N GLY A 725 15.07 -8.18 6.63
CA GLY A 725 15.09 -9.62 6.93
C GLY A 725 14.02 -10.09 7.93
N CYS A 726 12.74 -10.13 7.52
CA CYS A 726 11.67 -10.71 8.31
C CYS A 726 11.72 -12.25 8.30
N LYS A 727 12.43 -12.86 9.24
CA LYS A 727 12.45 -14.32 9.43
C LYS A 727 11.16 -14.83 10.07
N ALA A 728 10.19 -15.23 9.24
CA ALA A 728 9.12 -16.12 9.66
C ALA A 728 9.70 -17.51 9.99
N LYS A 729 9.39 -18.06 11.17
CA LYS A 729 9.61 -19.49 11.47
C LYS A 729 8.38 -20.26 11.04
N GLU A 730 8.46 -20.95 9.90
CA GLU A 730 7.46 -21.94 9.50
C GLU A 730 7.73 -23.26 10.23
N HIS A 731 6.73 -23.77 10.95
CA HIS A 731 6.78 -25.09 11.60
C HIS A 731 5.82 -26.07 10.91
N SER A 732 6.27 -26.68 9.81
CA SER A 732 5.73 -27.96 9.32
C SER A 732 6.54 -28.54 8.17
N GLN A 733 7.29 -29.63 8.43
CA GLN A 733 7.35 -30.87 7.63
C GLN A 733 8.48 -31.76 8.14
N LEU A 734 8.14 -33.01 8.50
CA LEU A 734 9.10 -34.10 8.65
C LEU A 734 9.22 -34.81 7.30
N PRO A 735 10.43 -35.19 6.85
CA PRO A 735 10.60 -35.91 5.58
C PRO A 735 10.38 -37.42 5.77
N GLU A 736 9.36 -37.97 5.12
CA GLU A 736 9.32 -39.40 4.80
C GLU A 736 10.11 -39.67 3.51
N GLN A 737 11.01 -40.66 3.53
CA GLN A 737 11.03 -41.79 2.58
C GLN A 737 12.33 -42.61 2.74
N ILE A 738 12.18 -43.86 3.19
CA ILE A 738 13.07 -44.97 2.79
C ILE A 738 12.16 -46.14 2.41
N LYS A 739 12.42 -46.68 1.22
CA LYS A 739 11.92 -47.94 0.64
C LYS A 739 13.03 -48.99 0.77
N ASP A 740 12.80 -50.31 0.77
CA ASP A 740 11.62 -51.19 0.83
C ASP A 740 12.07 -52.43 1.66
N GLU A 741 11.16 -53.30 2.15
CA GLU A 741 11.26 -54.78 1.96
C GLU A 741 10.17 -55.62 2.70
N LEU A 742 9.59 -56.56 1.94
CA LEU A 742 9.15 -57.92 2.30
C LEU A 742 8.05 -58.21 3.37
N ASN A 743 6.90 -58.63 2.83
CA ASN A 743 6.06 -59.79 3.21
C ASN A 743 5.38 -59.93 4.61
N GLY A 744 4.05 -60.10 4.58
CA GLY A 744 3.28 -60.73 5.67
C GLY A 744 1.76 -60.50 5.59
N GLN A 745 0.97 -61.56 5.37
CA GLN A 745 -0.50 -61.57 5.54
C GLN A 745 -0.87 -62.31 6.87
N PRO A 746 -2.16 -62.48 7.26
CA PRO A 746 -3.00 -61.42 7.82
C PRO A 746 -3.77 -61.87 9.11
N ALA A 747 -4.69 -61.00 9.57
CA ALA A 747 -5.87 -61.30 10.41
C ALA A 747 -5.67 -61.63 11.92
N MET A 748 -6.52 -61.02 12.77
CA MET A 748 -7.42 -61.65 13.76
C MET A 748 -8.06 -60.59 14.69
N GLU A 749 -9.39 -60.62 14.83
CA GLU A 749 -10.13 -60.09 15.99
C GLU A 749 -10.39 -61.25 17.00
N PRO A 750 -11.11 -61.04 18.11
CA PRO A 750 -10.93 -60.07 19.21
C PRO A 750 -10.64 -60.86 20.51
N ILE A 751 -10.97 -60.32 21.71
CA ILE A 751 -11.63 -61.03 22.86
C ILE A 751 -11.68 -60.12 24.12
N GLU A 752 -12.79 -60.17 24.87
CA GLU A 752 -12.93 -59.62 26.23
C GLU A 752 -12.60 -60.66 27.32
N ALA A 753 -12.16 -60.23 28.52
CA ALA A 753 -12.25 -61.05 29.73
C ALA A 753 -12.46 -60.21 31.00
N LYS A 754 -13.31 -60.70 31.92
CA LYS A 754 -13.56 -60.13 33.26
C LYS A 754 -13.20 -61.15 34.35
N LEU A 755 -12.63 -60.67 35.47
CA LEU A 755 -12.78 -61.20 36.84
C LEU A 755 -12.38 -60.04 37.80
N VAL A 756 -13.10 -59.57 38.84
CA VAL A 756 -14.10 -60.10 39.81
C VAL A 756 -13.47 -60.37 41.20
N GLU A 757 -13.79 -59.47 42.15
CA GLU A 757 -13.94 -59.66 43.63
C GLU A 757 -12.76 -60.22 44.46
N SER A 758 -12.62 -59.99 45.78
CA SER A 758 -13.21 -59.03 46.77
C SER A 758 -12.36 -59.09 48.08
N LEU A 759 -12.54 -58.18 49.05
CA LEU A 759 -12.51 -58.48 50.51
C LEU A 759 -12.79 -57.28 51.45
N SER A 760 -13.07 -57.58 52.73
CA SER A 760 -13.67 -56.71 53.77
C SER A 760 -13.43 -57.28 55.18
N SER A 761 -13.40 -56.53 56.31
CA SER A 761 -13.36 -55.08 56.57
C SER A 761 -13.22 -54.80 58.10
N SER A 762 -13.10 -53.52 58.50
CA SER A 762 -13.43 -52.97 59.83
C SER A 762 -12.47 -53.17 61.02
N VAL A 763 -12.34 -52.13 61.87
CA VAL A 763 -12.38 -52.12 63.36
C VAL A 763 -12.45 -50.63 63.85
N LYS A 764 -12.88 -50.38 65.09
CA LYS A 764 -13.16 -49.04 65.69
C LYS A 764 -12.35 -48.77 66.99
N ASN A 765 -12.25 -47.48 67.37
CA ASN A 765 -12.47 -46.84 68.71
C ASN A 765 -11.73 -45.46 68.73
N GLU A 766 -12.26 -44.32 69.22
CA GLU A 766 -12.71 -43.91 70.59
C GLU A 766 -11.58 -43.95 71.66
N SER A 767 -11.35 -42.96 72.55
CA SER A 767 -11.87 -41.58 72.77
C SER A 767 -10.82 -40.77 73.62
N THR A 768 -10.96 -39.65 74.37
CA THR A 768 -12.07 -38.79 74.88
C THR A 768 -11.53 -37.39 75.34
N LYS A 769 -12.41 -36.36 75.48
CA LYS A 769 -12.30 -35.09 76.29
C LYS A 769 -11.28 -34.01 75.83
N ASN A 770 -11.49 -32.68 75.90
CA ASN A 770 -12.35 -31.69 76.62
C ASN A 770 -11.62 -30.86 77.70
N ILE A 771 -11.68 -29.52 77.57
CA ILE A 771 -11.58 -28.38 78.53
C ILE A 771 -11.22 -27.15 77.64
N GLU A 772 -12.07 -26.13 77.43
CA GLU A 772 -12.47 -25.01 78.32
C GLU A 772 -11.29 -24.12 78.79
N SER A 773 -11.39 -22.79 78.93
CA SER A 773 -12.36 -21.76 78.50
C SER A 773 -11.72 -20.36 78.73
N LYS A 774 -12.47 -19.26 78.50
CA LYS A 774 -12.16 -17.84 78.84
C LYS A 774 -11.17 -17.07 77.95
N ASP A 775 -11.17 -15.73 77.92
CA ASP A 775 -12.25 -14.69 77.95
C ASP A 775 -11.61 -13.31 77.65
N ASN A 776 -12.45 -12.30 77.33
CA ASN A 776 -12.16 -10.85 77.29
C ASN A 776 -11.27 -10.33 76.12
N VAL A 777 -11.64 -9.29 75.35
CA VAL A 777 -12.02 -7.88 75.67
C VAL A 777 -10.75 -7.02 75.92
N ASP A 778 -10.49 -5.87 75.27
CA ASP A 778 -11.45 -4.83 74.80
C ASP A 778 -11.08 -4.00 73.54
N LEU A 779 -12.07 -3.19 73.12
CA LEU A 779 -12.16 -1.98 72.28
C LEU A 779 -10.93 -1.17 71.79
N SER A 780 -11.10 -0.66 70.54
CA SER A 780 -10.74 0.71 70.06
C SER A 780 -9.23 1.06 69.83
N ASP A 781 -8.82 2.14 69.15
CA ASP A 781 -9.57 3.25 68.51
C ASP A 781 -8.83 3.88 67.30
N LYS A 782 -9.56 4.69 66.50
CA LYS A 782 -9.19 5.80 65.57
C LYS A 782 -7.74 6.02 65.05
N ASN A 783 -7.71 6.35 63.74
CA ASN A 783 -6.92 7.41 63.06
C ASN A 783 -5.38 7.50 63.24
N VAL A 784 -4.66 7.39 62.11
CA VAL A 784 -4.19 8.53 61.30
C VAL A 784 -4.07 8.08 59.84
#